data_AF-A0A553P2F0-F1
#
_entry.id   AF-A0A553P2F0-F1
#
_cell.length_a   1.000
_cell.length_b   1.000
_cell.length_c   1.000
_cell.angle_alpha   90.00
_cell.angle_beta   90.00
_cell.angle_gamma   90.00
#
_symmetry.space_group_name_H-M   'P 1'
#
loop_
_entity.id
_entity.type
_entity.pdbx_description
1 polymer ?
#
loop_
_entity_poly.entity_id
_entity_poly.type
_entity_poly.pdbx_seq_one_letter_code
_entity_poly.pdbx_strand_id
1 'polypeptide(L)'
;MAFGSMEILHSLCQITTVIPTHGRGITGFIHSCANDNGKSNPNSSTKRVTILILNLAAGITKAEQACHVEDKQCLEINVRQIQNIQDWWKRQSMMKPVKCHGPPPVDLGEVNPKKSIPILSSKLCDPKQKFRPHAFRGDIDINGHYQGSGKFKLEPTNDDSQINGNVCFSRGSLLGQAPVNITGKFKDGIPYGLLKVETDSNHTVIGQFVDGSPHGYLRRWNQTKQLKLLGHLNDGVFRGRCWFSYHGLLMEENCEHVGTWEKGQDQTLVFLNSTTVIAGRHNSWGNFIDDARFVRIDSTSEQDCQMVVKYSVMKGTPFRFNKFTKEFQFLDGPEYPDCPYSGTWNKKNVTRGLLKEWFNPLSGMDFENIWRQRESSLPVSPQAPKLFQDIQKMDSGLYNCLAMGSQERLQFKVLKGLIDNKGRFQGLFAFKFVNGVGIPEPFFDSGWVEIHGFMKDNVPIRTVIFQYPEGRILSARVKEGVLHGMSSLFGVRAIYPLAKEFGFTILERSNISRGHGVAGLFNFRNGKPHGNAWIRLLSDGFIHGRFNENGSLTGDNLSFIYPDMSIAYVGQFENMVMKAAKVAEVVAERCDEFGIKEVQYSEPSGPDVFYSPPTNISFGEGPRIPDPYEQSNVVLKQSNVPNGGQGLFAKKDILHNQKFCFYSGYIYRNDIEVDIYKQRFELNQSLSMDDRRKGITYSIGTTISAAQINIPPELHGPGHWYPTLGHKVQCDFRERGANAVFTDTEHPRYGNVVGLLALRDIKAGEEIFVDYGYKANLAPYDFPWYHEAKRQMLLEKMANEQAENQNQTDDNQENEEIFGDQTP
;
A
#
# COMPACT_ATOMS: atom_id res chain seq x y z
N MET A 1 -45.90 12.75 -6.37
CA MET A 1 -44.45 12.81 -6.09
C MET A 1 -43.57 12.16 -7.17
N ALA A 2 -44.09 11.69 -8.32
CA ALA A 2 -43.29 11.03 -9.36
C ALA A 2 -43.01 11.88 -10.63
N PHE A 3 -43.51 13.12 -10.72
CA PHE A 3 -43.36 13.97 -11.92
C PHE A 3 -42.22 15.01 -11.84
N GLY A 4 -41.68 15.32 -10.66
CA GLY A 4 -40.62 16.33 -10.50
C GLY A 4 -39.19 15.83 -10.79
N SER A 5 -39.00 14.52 -10.95
CA SER A 5 -37.68 13.89 -11.15
C SER A 5 -37.23 13.80 -12.61
N MET A 6 -38.11 14.05 -13.60
CA MET A 6 -37.73 14.06 -15.02
C MET A 6 -37.15 15.40 -15.49
N GLU A 7 -37.59 16.53 -14.93
CA GLU A 7 -37.08 17.86 -15.35
C GLU A 7 -35.61 18.07 -14.94
N ILE A 8 -35.19 17.53 -13.80
CA ILE A 8 -33.80 17.62 -13.31
C ILE A 8 -32.82 16.84 -14.21
N LEU A 9 -33.25 15.69 -14.74
CA LEU A 9 -32.46 14.91 -15.70
C LEU A 9 -32.35 15.63 -17.06
N HIS A 10 -33.40 16.35 -17.47
CA HIS A 10 -33.40 17.11 -18.72
C HIS A 10 -32.49 18.36 -18.64
N SER A 11 -32.42 19.01 -17.47
CA SER A 11 -31.50 20.13 -17.23
C SER A 11 -30.02 19.70 -17.14
N LEU A 12 -29.73 18.52 -16.59
CA LEU A 12 -28.37 17.98 -16.55
C LEU A 12 -27.82 17.62 -17.95
N CYS A 13 -28.69 17.21 -18.88
CA CYS A 13 -28.31 17.00 -20.29
C CYS A 13 -28.02 18.29 -21.05
N GLN A 14 -28.63 19.43 -20.68
CA GLN A 14 -28.39 20.72 -21.34
C GLN A 14 -27.09 21.42 -20.88
N ILE A 15 -26.57 21.08 -19.70
CA ILE A 15 -25.32 21.68 -19.19
C ILE A 15 -24.07 21.10 -19.89
N THR A 16 -24.16 19.88 -20.45
CA THR A 16 -23.07 19.28 -21.23
C THR A 16 -22.82 19.93 -22.60
N THR A 17 -23.70 20.82 -23.07
CA THR A 17 -23.60 21.48 -24.39
C THR A 17 -22.85 22.82 -24.41
N VAL A 18 -22.31 23.31 -23.28
CA VAL A 18 -21.64 24.63 -23.21
C VAL A 18 -20.17 24.53 -22.76
N ILE A 19 -19.43 23.53 -23.26
CA ILE A 19 -17.97 23.48 -23.14
C ILE A 19 -17.37 23.36 -24.54
N PRO A 20 -16.62 24.36 -25.04
CA PRO A 20 -15.90 24.22 -26.30
C PRO A 20 -14.65 23.36 -26.05
N THR A 21 -14.72 22.07 -26.39
CA THR A 21 -13.54 21.19 -26.43
C THR A 21 -13.06 21.03 -27.86
N HIS A 22 -11.89 21.59 -28.17
CA HIS A 22 -11.07 21.11 -29.27
C HIS A 22 -10.49 19.74 -28.89
N GLY A 23 -11.00 18.69 -29.52
CA GLY A 23 -10.52 17.31 -29.36
C GLY A 23 -11.61 16.30 -29.72
N ARG A 24 -11.53 15.71 -30.92
CA ARG A 24 -12.44 14.63 -31.37
C ARG A 24 -12.20 13.39 -30.50
N GLY A 25 -13.25 12.87 -29.85
CA GLY A 25 -13.17 11.55 -29.22
C GLY A 25 -14.30 11.13 -28.26
N ILE A 26 -15.03 12.07 -27.66
CA ILE A 26 -15.92 11.72 -26.51
C ILE A 26 -17.41 11.67 -26.89
N THR A 27 -17.86 12.42 -27.90
CA THR A 27 -19.29 12.45 -28.30
C THR A 27 -19.78 11.21 -29.05
N GLY A 28 -18.89 10.42 -29.67
CA GLY A 28 -19.27 9.16 -30.33
C GLY A 28 -19.64 8.03 -29.38
N PHE A 29 -19.16 8.07 -28.13
CA PHE A 29 -19.33 6.97 -27.17
C PHE A 29 -20.70 6.96 -26.48
N ILE A 30 -21.31 8.14 -26.31
CA ILE A 30 -22.61 8.29 -25.62
C ILE A 30 -23.77 7.92 -26.55
N HIS A 31 -23.66 8.17 -27.86
CA HIS A 31 -24.73 7.80 -28.81
C HIS A 31 -24.79 6.30 -29.14
N SER A 32 -23.68 5.56 -28.99
CA SER A 32 -23.67 4.10 -29.21
C SER A 32 -24.42 3.30 -28.13
N CYS A 33 -24.62 3.85 -26.93
CA CYS A 33 -25.26 3.13 -25.83
C CYS A 33 -26.80 3.17 -25.85
N ALA A 34 -27.40 4.07 -26.63
CA ALA A 34 -28.86 4.21 -26.69
C ALA A 34 -29.54 3.28 -27.71
N ASN A 35 -28.77 2.64 -28.61
CA ASN A 35 -29.33 1.83 -29.71
C ASN A 35 -28.94 0.35 -29.68
N ASP A 36 -28.22 -0.12 -28.65
CA ASP A 36 -27.79 -1.51 -28.60
C ASP A 36 -28.75 -2.36 -27.73
N ASN A 37 -29.79 -2.90 -28.37
CA ASN A 37 -30.71 -3.89 -27.79
C ASN A 37 -30.06 -5.30 -27.69
N GLY A 38 -28.73 -5.40 -27.74
CA GLY A 38 -27.95 -6.64 -27.72
C GLY A 38 -27.22 -6.89 -26.41
N LYS A 39 -27.27 -8.15 -25.95
CA LYS A 39 -26.68 -8.71 -24.72
C LYS A 39 -25.15 -8.50 -24.58
N SER A 40 -24.68 -7.29 -24.30
CA SER A 40 -23.31 -7.05 -23.82
C SER A 40 -23.34 -6.59 -22.37
N ASN A 41 -22.64 -7.34 -21.51
CA ASN A 41 -22.53 -7.02 -20.09
C ASN A 41 -21.59 -5.82 -19.99
N PRO A 42 -22.00 -4.66 -19.43
CA PRO A 42 -21.13 -3.51 -19.33
C PRO A 42 -19.91 -3.86 -18.48
N ASN A 43 -18.71 -3.61 -19.01
CA ASN A 43 -17.45 -3.81 -18.31
C ASN A 43 -17.45 -3.06 -16.96
N SER A 44 -16.70 -3.59 -15.98
CA SER A 44 -16.67 -3.09 -14.60
C SER A 44 -16.31 -1.60 -14.48
N SER A 45 -15.56 -1.06 -15.44
CA SER A 45 -15.21 0.36 -15.53
C SER A 45 -16.45 1.26 -15.73
N THR A 46 -17.37 0.88 -16.63
CA THR A 46 -18.58 1.66 -16.90
C THR A 46 -19.52 1.70 -15.70
N LYS A 47 -19.70 0.56 -15.00
CA LYS A 47 -20.49 0.52 -13.76
C LYS A 47 -19.91 1.43 -12.67
N ARG A 48 -18.59 1.49 -12.53
CA ARG A 48 -17.92 2.38 -11.56
C ARG A 48 -18.17 3.84 -11.87
N VAL A 49 -18.06 4.26 -13.13
CA VAL A 49 -18.31 5.66 -13.54
C VAL A 49 -19.77 6.06 -13.26
N THR A 50 -20.74 5.21 -13.58
CA THR A 50 -22.16 5.49 -13.31
C THR A 50 -22.47 5.61 -11.82
N ILE A 51 -21.94 4.70 -10.98
CA ILE A 51 -22.10 4.78 -9.52
C ILE A 51 -21.50 6.06 -8.96
N LEU A 52 -20.34 6.49 -9.48
CA LEU A 52 -19.65 7.71 -9.03
C LEU A 52 -20.45 8.97 -9.39
N ILE A 53 -21.00 9.04 -10.60
CA ILE A 53 -21.88 10.14 -11.03
C ILE A 53 -23.17 10.17 -10.19
N LEU A 54 -23.80 9.01 -9.95
CA LEU A 54 -25.03 8.94 -9.14
C LEU A 54 -24.79 9.32 -7.68
N ASN A 55 -23.68 8.89 -7.08
CA ASN A 55 -23.31 9.26 -5.72
C ASN A 55 -22.99 10.76 -5.58
N LEU A 56 -22.29 11.33 -6.58
CA LEU A 56 -22.00 12.76 -6.62
C LEU A 56 -23.30 13.56 -6.80
N ALA A 57 -24.17 13.15 -7.73
CA ALA A 57 -25.46 13.79 -7.96
C ALA A 57 -26.36 13.71 -6.71
N ALA A 58 -26.45 12.54 -6.05
CA ALA A 58 -27.21 12.38 -4.82
C ALA A 58 -26.65 13.24 -3.66
N GLY A 59 -25.31 13.36 -3.58
CA GLY A 59 -24.64 14.26 -2.64
C GLY A 59 -24.97 15.73 -2.92
N ILE A 60 -24.90 16.15 -4.19
CA ILE A 60 -25.25 17.50 -4.64
C ILE A 60 -26.73 17.78 -4.36
N THR A 61 -27.65 16.90 -4.75
CA THR A 61 -29.09 17.08 -4.51
C THR A 61 -29.42 17.17 -3.03
N LYS A 62 -28.74 16.40 -2.16
CA LYS A 62 -28.91 16.53 -0.70
C LYS A 62 -28.31 17.83 -0.15
N ALA A 63 -27.18 18.30 -0.68
CA ALA A 63 -26.61 19.60 -0.31
C ALA A 63 -27.48 20.77 -0.78
N GLU A 64 -28.03 20.67 -2.00
CA GLU A 64 -29.00 21.61 -2.58
C GLU A 64 -30.32 21.60 -1.82
N GLN A 65 -30.74 20.48 -1.22
CA GLN A 65 -31.91 20.44 -0.32
C GLN A 65 -31.64 21.07 1.06
N ALA A 66 -30.39 21.03 1.53
CA ALA A 66 -29.99 21.58 2.82
C ALA A 66 -29.79 23.11 2.77
N CYS A 67 -29.45 23.67 1.61
CA CYS A 67 -29.77 25.07 1.30
C CYS A 67 -31.26 25.13 0.97
N HIS A 68 -32.12 25.52 1.91
CA HIS A 68 -33.56 25.66 1.62
C HIS A 68 -33.76 26.40 0.29
N VAL A 69 -34.57 25.79 -0.60
CA VAL A 69 -34.84 26.23 -1.98
C VAL A 69 -35.27 27.70 -2.09
N GLU A 70 -35.67 28.33 -0.99
CA GLU A 70 -36.08 29.72 -0.94
C GLU A 70 -34.93 30.74 -0.90
N ASP A 71 -33.67 30.33 -0.72
CA ASP A 71 -32.56 31.27 -0.51
C ASP A 71 -31.46 31.14 -1.59
N LYS A 72 -31.79 31.48 -2.85
CA LYS A 72 -30.81 31.60 -3.97
C LYS A 72 -29.59 32.45 -3.58
N GLN A 73 -29.81 33.45 -2.72
CA GLN A 73 -28.78 34.33 -2.19
C GLN A 73 -27.72 33.56 -1.38
N CYS A 74 -28.10 32.49 -0.70
CA CYS A 74 -27.19 31.62 0.06
C CYS A 74 -26.18 30.89 -0.84
N LEU A 75 -26.62 30.38 -2.00
CA LEU A 75 -25.75 29.70 -2.96
C LEU A 75 -24.77 30.68 -3.61
N GLU A 76 -25.25 31.86 -4.04
CA GLU A 76 -24.43 32.90 -4.65
C GLU A 76 -23.33 33.40 -3.72
N ILE A 77 -23.66 33.64 -2.44
CA ILE A 77 -22.67 34.02 -1.43
C ILE A 77 -21.60 32.93 -1.29
N ASN A 78 -22.00 31.66 -1.16
CA ASN A 78 -21.07 30.54 -1.01
C ASN A 78 -20.10 30.42 -2.20
N VAL A 79 -20.63 30.48 -3.43
CA VAL A 79 -19.82 30.41 -4.66
C VAL A 79 -18.83 31.57 -4.73
N ARG A 80 -19.27 32.79 -4.40
CA ARG A 80 -18.40 33.97 -4.36
C ARG A 80 -17.27 33.81 -3.35
N GLN A 81 -17.57 33.29 -2.15
CA GLN A 81 -16.54 33.06 -1.13
C GLN A 81 -15.53 31.98 -1.56
N ILE A 82 -15.99 30.89 -2.19
CA ILE A 82 -15.08 29.85 -2.70
C ILE A 82 -14.20 30.41 -3.82
N GLN A 83 -14.75 31.23 -4.72
CA GLN A 83 -13.97 31.90 -5.76
C GLN A 83 -12.89 32.82 -5.16
N ASN A 84 -13.20 33.58 -4.11
CA ASN A 84 -12.20 34.40 -3.42
C ASN A 84 -11.02 33.57 -2.89
N ILE A 85 -11.29 32.36 -2.36
CA ILE A 85 -10.27 31.43 -1.87
C ILE A 85 -9.42 30.91 -3.04
N GLN A 86 -10.05 30.53 -4.15
CA GLN A 86 -9.34 30.05 -5.34
C GLN A 86 -8.46 31.13 -5.96
N ASP A 87 -8.95 32.36 -6.06
CA ASP A 87 -8.19 33.50 -6.56
C ASP A 87 -7.02 33.82 -5.63
N TRP A 88 -7.23 33.77 -4.31
CA TRP A 88 -6.16 33.90 -3.33
C TRP A 88 -5.10 32.80 -3.51
N TRP A 89 -5.49 31.52 -3.59
CA TRP A 89 -4.56 30.41 -3.79
C TRP A 89 -3.76 30.55 -5.08
N LYS A 90 -4.41 31.03 -6.16
CA LYS A 90 -3.74 31.32 -7.44
C LYS A 90 -2.71 32.44 -7.29
N ARG A 91 -3.02 33.52 -6.57
CA ARG A 91 -2.04 34.58 -6.24
C ARG A 91 -0.86 34.03 -5.44
N GLN A 92 -1.15 33.23 -4.41
CA GLN A 92 -0.12 32.62 -3.55
C GLN A 92 0.76 31.61 -4.30
N SER A 93 0.24 31.02 -5.37
CA SER A 93 0.97 30.06 -6.22
C SER A 93 2.10 30.69 -7.04
N MET A 94 2.16 32.02 -7.15
CA MET A 94 3.29 32.69 -7.78
C MET A 94 4.56 32.53 -6.92
N MET A 95 5.63 31.98 -7.50
CA MET A 95 6.95 31.82 -6.88
C MET A 95 7.71 33.15 -6.74
N LYS A 96 7.05 34.17 -6.20
CA LYS A 96 7.64 35.46 -5.84
C LYS A 96 7.52 35.63 -4.33
N PRO A 97 8.49 36.24 -3.66
CA PRO A 97 8.34 36.59 -2.25
C PRO A 97 7.07 37.42 -2.01
N VAL A 98 6.37 37.11 -0.92
CA VAL A 98 5.23 37.90 -0.45
C VAL A 98 5.66 38.53 0.86
N LYS A 99 5.44 39.84 0.99
CA LYS A 99 5.70 40.58 2.22
C LYS A 99 4.48 40.41 3.13
N CYS A 100 4.58 39.48 4.06
CA CYS A 100 3.64 39.29 5.16
C CYS A 100 4.35 39.85 6.41
N HIS A 101 3.71 40.78 7.10
CA HIS A 101 4.29 41.62 8.14
C HIS A 101 3.67 41.39 9.53
N GLY A 102 2.64 40.56 9.62
CA GLY A 102 1.91 40.26 10.83
C GLY A 102 2.56 39.11 11.62
N PRO A 103 2.50 39.16 12.97
CA PRO A 103 2.63 37.95 13.77
C PRO A 103 1.51 36.97 13.38
N PRO A 104 1.66 35.66 13.67
CA PRO A 104 0.56 34.72 13.47
C PRO A 104 -0.71 35.26 14.16
N PRO A 105 -1.90 35.14 13.55
CA PRO A 105 -3.13 35.82 14.01
C PRO A 105 -3.67 35.34 15.36
N VAL A 106 -2.95 34.48 16.07
CA VAL A 106 -3.33 33.96 17.38
C VAL A 106 -2.10 34.07 18.31
N ASP A 107 -2.32 34.60 19.51
CA ASP A 107 -1.34 34.58 20.60
C ASP A 107 -1.18 33.13 21.09
N LEU A 108 -0.36 32.39 20.35
CA LEU A 108 -0.04 30.98 20.59
C LEU A 108 1.11 30.98 21.57
N GLY A 109 0.78 30.94 22.87
CA GLY A 109 1.73 31.09 23.99
C GLY A 109 3.04 30.32 23.82
N GLU A 110 4.06 30.74 24.58
CA GLU A 110 5.43 30.23 24.47
C GLU A 110 5.48 28.71 24.40
N VAL A 111 5.81 28.19 23.22
CA VAL A 111 6.24 26.80 23.11
C VAL A 111 7.70 26.79 23.43
N ASN A 112 8.09 25.95 24.37
CA ASN A 112 9.48 25.65 24.69
C ASN A 112 10.10 24.88 23.53
N PRO A 113 10.65 25.54 22.49
CA PRO A 113 11.10 24.85 21.31
C PRO A 113 12.42 24.23 21.72
N LYS A 114 12.56 22.90 21.61
CA LYS A 114 13.91 22.37 21.45
C LYS A 114 14.49 23.09 20.23
N LYS A 115 15.49 23.95 20.46
CA LYS A 115 16.09 24.81 19.44
C LYS A 115 16.28 23.99 18.17
N SER A 116 15.52 24.31 17.12
CA SER A 116 15.56 23.56 15.87
C SER A 116 16.96 23.64 15.29
N ILE A 117 17.43 22.52 14.75
CA ILE A 117 18.72 22.49 14.06
C ILE A 117 18.57 23.36 12.81
N PRO A 118 19.44 24.37 12.61
CA PRO A 118 19.43 25.20 11.41
C PRO A 118 19.41 24.36 10.13
N ILE A 119 18.66 24.79 9.11
CA ILE A 119 18.64 24.08 7.82
C ILE A 119 20.03 24.05 7.18
N LEU A 120 20.87 25.03 7.51
CA LEU A 120 22.27 25.12 7.15
C LEU A 120 23.03 25.86 8.27
N SER A 121 24.23 25.41 8.59
CA SER A 121 25.20 26.18 9.38
C SER A 121 26.59 25.95 8.80
N SER A 122 27.27 27.03 8.45
CA SER A 122 28.65 27.04 7.92
C SER A 122 29.66 27.39 9.01
N LYS A 123 30.90 26.90 8.85
CA LYS A 123 32.07 27.17 9.70
C LYS A 123 33.34 26.77 8.96
N LEU A 124 34.52 27.16 9.44
CA LEU A 124 35.77 26.57 8.97
C LEU A 124 35.79 25.05 9.13
N CYS A 125 36.35 24.36 8.14
CA CYS A 125 36.54 22.91 8.22
C CYS A 125 37.49 22.53 9.35
N ASP A 126 37.08 21.58 10.18
CA ASP A 126 38.00 20.85 11.04
C ASP A 126 38.93 20.02 10.12
N PRO A 127 40.26 19.99 10.35
CA PRO A 127 41.19 19.16 9.59
C PRO A 127 40.78 17.68 9.46
N LYS A 128 39.97 17.16 10.39
CA LYS A 128 39.46 15.79 10.40
C LYS A 128 38.13 15.61 9.66
N GLN A 129 37.39 16.70 9.39
CA GLN A 129 36.09 16.62 8.76
C GLN A 129 36.26 16.42 7.24
N LYS A 130 35.57 15.42 6.67
CA LYS A 130 35.55 15.23 5.22
C LYS A 130 34.87 16.43 4.56
N PHE A 131 35.64 17.17 3.78
CA PHE A 131 35.12 18.22 2.92
C PHE A 131 34.09 17.64 1.94
N ARG A 132 32.97 18.35 1.78
CA ARG A 132 32.00 18.09 0.72
C ARG A 132 32.06 19.28 -0.23
N PRO A 133 32.32 19.04 -1.54
CA PRO A 133 32.25 20.11 -2.53
C PRO A 133 30.91 20.83 -2.42
N HIS A 134 30.95 22.15 -2.43
CA HIS A 134 29.80 23.05 -2.45
C HIS A 134 30.30 24.41 -2.94
N ALA A 135 29.39 25.23 -3.47
CA ALA A 135 29.66 26.61 -3.79
C ALA A 135 28.85 27.53 -2.89
N PHE A 136 29.46 28.63 -2.48
CA PHE A 136 28.74 29.74 -1.86
C PHE A 136 29.17 31.04 -2.54
N ARG A 137 28.20 31.74 -3.10
CA ARG A 137 28.38 33.07 -3.69
C ARG A 137 27.88 34.13 -2.72
N GLY A 138 28.78 34.78 -2.01
CA GLY A 138 28.50 35.83 -1.02
C GLY A 138 29.70 36.10 -0.12
N ASP A 139 29.51 36.89 0.93
CA ASP A 139 30.57 37.22 1.88
C ASP A 139 30.79 36.07 2.87
N ILE A 140 32.05 35.76 3.16
CA ILE A 140 32.46 34.75 4.14
C ILE A 140 33.38 35.43 5.13
N ASP A 141 33.06 35.35 6.42
CA ASP A 141 33.92 35.93 7.45
C ASP A 141 35.16 35.06 7.76
N ILE A 142 36.03 35.57 8.62
CA ILE A 142 37.28 34.89 9.03
C ILE A 142 37.05 33.52 9.71
N ASN A 143 35.85 33.26 10.21
CA ASN A 143 35.48 32.01 10.87
C ASN A 143 34.79 31.02 9.91
N GLY A 144 34.78 31.35 8.61
CA GLY A 144 34.13 30.52 7.60
C GLY A 144 32.61 30.59 7.66
N HIS A 145 32.05 31.61 8.30
CA HIS A 145 30.62 31.82 8.34
C HIS A 145 30.16 32.61 7.11
N TYR A 146 29.12 32.12 6.45
CA TYR A 146 28.39 32.87 5.44
C TYR A 146 27.69 34.10 6.04
N GLN A 147 27.82 35.24 5.36
CA GLN A 147 27.30 36.53 5.78
C GLN A 147 26.59 37.25 4.62
N GLY A 148 25.68 38.16 4.95
CA GLY A 148 25.03 39.03 3.98
C GLY A 148 24.14 38.28 2.99
N SER A 149 23.92 38.85 1.80
CA SER A 149 23.16 38.19 0.74
C SER A 149 24.04 37.18 0.02
N GLY A 150 23.56 35.95 -0.17
CA GLY A 150 24.32 34.95 -0.90
C GLY A 150 23.50 33.80 -1.46
N LYS A 151 24.21 32.92 -2.17
CA LYS A 151 23.67 31.69 -2.77
C LYS A 151 24.55 30.50 -2.43
N PHE A 152 24.02 29.58 -1.64
CA PHE A 152 24.61 28.26 -1.37
C PHE A 152 24.12 27.23 -2.40
N LYS A 153 24.99 26.35 -2.86
CA LYS A 153 24.71 25.23 -3.77
C LYS A 153 25.56 24.00 -3.40
N LEU A 154 24.91 22.87 -3.14
CA LEU A 154 25.57 21.65 -2.67
C LEU A 154 26.38 20.94 -3.77
N GLU A 155 25.90 20.90 -5.00
CA GLU A 155 26.59 20.24 -6.11
C GLU A 155 26.94 21.31 -7.15
N PRO A 156 28.11 21.96 -7.01
CA PRO A 156 28.50 23.04 -7.90
C PRO A 156 28.74 22.49 -9.31
N THR A 157 28.35 23.27 -10.32
CA THR A 157 28.65 23.02 -11.73
C THR A 157 29.99 23.68 -12.08
N ASN A 158 30.61 23.30 -13.21
CA ASN A 158 31.88 23.91 -13.65
C ASN A 158 31.82 25.45 -13.78
N ASP A 159 30.62 26.02 -13.95
CA ASP A 159 30.39 27.46 -14.04
C ASP A 159 30.34 28.17 -12.67
N ASP A 160 30.35 27.44 -11.55
CA ASP A 160 30.32 28.02 -10.21
C ASP A 160 31.74 28.43 -9.77
N SER A 161 32.10 29.70 -10.02
CA SER A 161 33.45 30.26 -9.80
C SER A 161 33.94 30.33 -8.34
N GLN A 162 33.18 29.83 -7.36
CA GLN A 162 33.46 29.98 -5.92
C GLN A 162 33.24 28.67 -5.15
N ILE A 163 34.09 27.67 -5.40
CA ILE A 163 34.20 26.48 -4.55
C ILE A 163 35.03 26.85 -3.33
N ASN A 164 34.41 26.88 -2.16
CA ASN A 164 35.05 27.31 -0.91
C ASN A 164 35.73 26.13 -0.22
N GLY A 165 36.99 25.84 -0.57
CA GLY A 165 37.72 24.65 -0.10
C GLY A 165 37.94 24.54 1.42
N ASN A 166 37.85 25.64 2.16
CA ASN A 166 38.14 25.67 3.61
C ASN A 166 36.90 25.84 4.51
N VAL A 167 35.70 25.91 3.92
CA VAL A 167 34.45 26.04 4.66
C VAL A 167 33.74 24.70 4.68
N CYS A 168 33.25 24.29 5.84
CA CYS A 168 32.42 23.11 6.02
C CYS A 168 31.04 23.55 6.48
N PHE A 169 30.04 22.72 6.22
CA PHE A 169 28.68 23.00 6.67
C PHE A 169 28.04 21.77 7.31
N SER A 170 27.04 22.03 8.14
CA SER A 170 26.07 21.05 8.60
C SER A 170 24.70 21.38 7.99
N ARG A 171 23.87 20.34 7.83
CA ARG A 171 22.59 20.44 7.14
C ARG A 171 21.48 19.83 7.99
N GLY A 172 20.50 20.65 8.32
CA GLY A 172 19.23 20.20 8.89
C GLY A 172 18.26 19.71 7.82
N SER A 173 17.06 19.31 8.25
CA SER A 173 15.96 18.97 7.34
C SER A 173 14.96 20.12 7.30
N LEU A 174 14.50 20.48 6.10
CA LEU A 174 13.39 21.40 5.89
C LEU A 174 12.19 20.59 5.41
N LEU A 175 11.17 20.45 6.27
CA LEU A 175 9.94 19.69 5.97
C LEU A 175 10.23 18.24 5.52
N GLY A 176 11.21 17.59 6.16
CA GLY A 176 11.60 16.21 5.87
C GLY A 176 12.58 16.05 4.71
N GLN A 177 13.01 17.14 4.07
CA GLN A 177 13.86 17.12 2.88
C GLN A 177 15.14 17.90 3.11
N ALA A 178 16.22 17.51 2.42
CA ALA A 178 17.50 18.13 2.65
C ALA A 178 17.73 19.28 1.65
N PRO A 179 18.10 20.49 2.11
CA PRO A 179 18.34 21.60 1.20
C PRO A 179 19.56 21.35 0.30
N VAL A 180 19.44 21.73 -0.98
CA VAL A 180 20.52 21.67 -1.99
C VAL A 180 20.91 23.03 -2.51
N ASN A 181 19.94 23.96 -2.66
CA ASN A 181 20.21 25.36 -2.99
C ASN A 181 19.53 26.27 -1.97
N ILE A 182 20.24 27.29 -1.49
CA ILE A 182 19.67 28.31 -0.60
C ILE A 182 20.07 29.67 -1.16
N THR A 183 19.09 30.52 -1.45
CA THR A 183 19.31 31.90 -1.90
C THR A 183 18.62 32.84 -0.93
N GLY A 184 19.36 33.81 -0.40
CA GLY A 184 18.83 34.80 0.53
C GLY A 184 19.91 35.38 1.43
N LYS A 185 19.56 35.77 2.66
CA LYS A 185 20.53 36.34 3.60
C LYS A 185 21.07 35.30 4.58
N PHE A 186 22.30 35.52 5.01
CA PHE A 186 23.01 34.71 5.98
C PHE A 186 23.55 35.64 7.08
N LYS A 187 23.52 35.15 8.31
CA LYS A 187 24.07 35.82 9.48
C LYS A 187 24.75 34.77 10.34
N ASP A 188 26.02 34.98 10.65
CA ASP A 188 26.82 34.07 11.49
C ASP A 188 26.79 32.62 10.99
N GLY A 189 26.82 32.49 9.66
CA GLY A 189 26.93 31.20 8.97
C GLY A 189 25.62 30.46 8.83
N ILE A 190 24.51 31.09 9.26
CA ILE A 190 23.19 30.51 9.32
C ILE A 190 22.23 31.33 8.44
N PRO A 191 21.29 30.70 7.71
CA PRO A 191 20.31 31.43 6.90
C PRO A 191 19.35 32.29 7.75
N TYR A 192 19.03 33.50 7.28
CA TYR A 192 18.22 34.48 8.01
C TYR A 192 17.34 35.31 7.06
N GLY A 193 16.17 35.73 7.54
CA GLY A 193 15.19 36.52 6.80
C GLY A 193 14.51 35.73 5.67
N LEU A 194 14.15 36.42 4.60
CA LEU A 194 13.43 35.84 3.48
C LEU A 194 14.38 35.02 2.59
N LEU A 195 14.10 33.72 2.46
CA LEU A 195 14.90 32.78 1.68
C LEU A 195 14.08 32.09 0.60
N LYS A 196 14.76 31.70 -0.48
CA LYS A 196 14.33 30.66 -1.42
C LYS A 196 15.25 29.44 -1.24
N VAL A 197 14.65 28.30 -0.91
CA VAL A 197 15.34 27.02 -0.69
C VAL A 197 14.86 26.02 -1.72
N GLU A 198 15.79 25.29 -2.35
CA GLU A 198 15.47 24.12 -3.18
C GLU A 198 16.02 22.88 -2.48
N THR A 199 15.28 21.79 -2.54
CA THR A 199 15.60 20.53 -1.85
C THR A 199 16.11 19.47 -2.83
N ASP A 200 16.72 18.41 -2.31
CA ASP A 200 17.14 17.21 -3.07
C ASP A 200 16.03 16.55 -3.91
N SER A 201 14.77 16.67 -3.50
CA SER A 201 13.60 16.21 -4.26
C SER A 201 12.99 17.26 -5.19
N ASN A 202 13.77 18.27 -5.59
CA ASN A 202 13.36 19.37 -6.49
C ASN A 202 12.14 20.19 -6.02
N HIS A 203 11.79 20.15 -4.73
CA HIS A 203 10.83 21.07 -4.17
C HIS A 203 11.46 22.45 -3.99
N THR A 204 10.64 23.48 -4.08
CA THR A 204 11.04 24.87 -3.80
C THR A 204 10.27 25.35 -2.58
N VAL A 205 10.95 25.99 -1.64
CA VAL A 205 10.36 26.59 -0.45
C VAL A 205 10.73 28.07 -0.42
N ILE A 206 9.76 28.95 -0.18
CA ILE A 206 9.99 30.39 0.03
C ILE A 206 9.34 30.76 1.36
N GLY A 207 10.13 31.33 2.27
CA GLY A 207 9.63 31.70 3.59
C GLY A 207 10.61 32.58 4.35
N GLN A 208 10.17 33.05 5.52
CA GLN A 208 10.99 33.76 6.48
C GLN A 208 11.74 32.78 7.39
N PHE A 209 12.95 33.14 7.79
CA PHE A 209 13.84 32.34 8.63
C PHE A 209 14.43 33.18 9.75
N VAL A 210 14.46 32.61 10.95
CA VAL A 210 15.12 33.17 12.14
C VAL A 210 16.01 32.09 12.70
N ASP A 211 17.28 32.42 12.97
CA ASP A 211 18.30 31.48 13.44
C ASP A 211 18.37 30.18 12.61
N GLY A 212 18.24 30.30 11.29
CA GLY A 212 18.36 29.17 10.36
C GLY A 212 17.15 28.26 10.30
N SER A 213 16.08 28.61 11.00
CA SER A 213 14.86 27.81 11.09
C SER A 213 13.69 28.57 10.46
N PRO A 214 12.77 27.90 9.76
CA PRO A 214 11.59 28.56 9.22
C PRO A 214 10.78 29.24 10.34
N HIS A 215 10.53 30.53 10.19
CA HIS A 215 9.84 31.34 11.18
C HIS A 215 9.03 32.41 10.46
N GLY A 216 7.71 32.35 10.53
CA GLY A 216 6.80 33.20 9.77
C GLY A 216 6.03 32.44 8.68
N TYR A 217 5.52 33.19 7.72
CA TYR A 217 4.83 32.67 6.54
C TYR A 217 5.77 31.90 5.60
N LEU A 218 5.33 30.73 5.14
CA LEU A 218 6.08 29.83 4.27
C LEU A 218 5.18 29.21 3.19
N ARG A 219 5.74 29.06 1.99
CA ARG A 219 5.11 28.37 0.85
C ARG A 219 6.07 27.34 0.25
N ARG A 220 5.52 26.21 -0.20
CA ARG A 220 6.26 25.11 -0.83
C ARG A 220 5.61 24.68 -2.14
N TRP A 221 6.43 24.53 -3.16
CA TRP A 221 6.08 24.04 -4.48
C TRP A 221 6.75 22.69 -4.74
N ASN A 222 6.11 21.83 -5.54
CA ASN A 222 6.69 20.58 -6.02
C ASN A 222 7.63 20.79 -7.22
N GLN A 223 8.16 19.68 -7.75
CA GLN A 223 9.02 19.66 -8.95
C GLN A 223 8.36 20.28 -10.19
N THR A 224 7.03 20.20 -10.32
CA THR A 224 6.27 20.80 -11.42
C THR A 224 5.86 22.26 -11.14
N LYS A 225 6.45 22.87 -10.10
CA LYS A 225 6.21 24.26 -9.68
C LYS A 225 4.75 24.56 -9.34
N GLN A 226 3.99 23.55 -8.93
CA GLN A 226 2.66 23.71 -8.34
C GLN A 226 2.77 23.94 -6.84
N LEU A 227 2.06 24.94 -6.31
CA LEU A 227 1.98 25.16 -4.87
C LEU A 227 1.33 23.96 -4.19
N LYS A 228 1.98 23.41 -3.17
CA LYS A 228 1.53 22.23 -2.43
C LYS A 228 1.25 22.51 -0.97
N LEU A 229 1.90 23.50 -0.37
CA LEU A 229 1.74 23.80 1.05
C LEU A 229 2.00 25.28 1.31
N LEU A 230 1.22 25.85 2.22
CA LEU A 230 1.26 27.22 2.66
C LEU A 230 0.86 27.26 4.13
N GLY A 231 1.65 27.87 5.00
CA GLY A 231 1.33 27.96 6.40
C GLY A 231 2.27 28.89 7.16
N HIS A 232 2.01 29.06 8.44
CA HIS A 232 2.87 29.81 9.34
C HIS A 232 3.71 28.84 10.19
N LEU A 233 4.98 29.14 10.38
CA LEU A 233 5.86 28.37 11.27
C LEU A 233 6.40 29.26 12.38
N ASN A 234 6.67 28.68 13.53
CA ASN A 234 7.44 29.29 14.60
C ASN A 234 8.54 28.28 14.97
N ASP A 235 9.79 28.64 14.68
CA ASP A 235 10.98 27.82 14.86
C ASP A 235 10.87 26.41 14.25
N GLY A 236 10.46 26.37 12.99
CA GLY A 236 10.31 25.13 12.22
C GLY A 236 9.05 24.32 12.53
N VAL A 237 8.20 24.77 13.45
CA VAL A 237 6.94 24.10 13.81
C VAL A 237 5.75 24.87 13.26
N PHE A 238 4.82 24.19 12.60
CA PHE A 238 3.60 24.83 12.10
C PHE A 238 2.73 25.41 13.21
N ARG A 239 2.10 26.56 12.92
CA ARG A 239 1.21 27.30 13.81
C ARG A 239 -0.11 27.60 13.13
N GLY A 240 -1.19 27.36 13.86
CA GLY A 240 -2.56 27.52 13.36
C GLY A 240 -2.84 26.74 12.08
N ARG A 241 -3.62 27.38 11.19
CA ARG A 241 -4.12 26.76 9.96
C ARG A 241 -3.13 26.82 8.81
N CYS A 242 -2.94 25.70 8.11
CA CYS A 242 -2.27 25.67 6.82
C CYS A 242 -3.22 25.30 5.70
N TRP A 243 -2.74 25.57 4.50
CA TRP A 243 -3.35 25.23 3.24
C TRP A 243 -2.45 24.30 2.44
N PHE A 244 -3.01 23.27 1.83
CA PHE A 244 -2.25 22.35 1.00
C PHE A 244 -3.07 21.84 -0.17
N SER A 245 -2.37 21.46 -1.24
CA SER A 245 -2.98 20.85 -2.42
C SER A 245 -2.59 19.37 -2.50
N TYR A 246 -3.60 18.50 -2.49
CA TYR A 246 -3.46 17.05 -2.46
C TYR A 246 -4.35 16.41 -3.53
N HIS A 247 -3.78 15.74 -4.53
CA HIS A 247 -4.50 15.12 -5.65
C HIS A 247 -5.54 16.04 -6.33
N GLY A 248 -5.19 17.32 -6.48
CA GLY A 248 -6.05 18.33 -7.08
C GLY A 248 -7.13 18.90 -6.15
N LEU A 249 -7.23 18.42 -4.92
CA LEU A 249 -8.05 19.02 -3.86
C LEU A 249 -7.26 20.13 -3.18
N LEU A 250 -7.92 21.25 -2.91
CA LEU A 250 -7.42 22.27 -1.99
C LEU A 250 -7.97 21.96 -0.61
N MET A 251 -7.11 22.02 0.41
CA MET A 251 -7.47 21.68 1.78
C MET A 251 -6.94 22.75 2.74
N GLU A 252 -7.70 23.03 3.79
CA GLU A 252 -7.28 23.84 4.94
C GLU A 252 -7.37 22.98 6.19
N GLU A 253 -6.32 22.89 7.00
CA GLU A 253 -6.35 22.16 8.28
C GLU A 253 -5.56 22.89 9.36
N ASN A 254 -5.83 22.55 10.62
CA ASN A 254 -4.97 22.96 11.73
C ASN A 254 -3.69 22.11 11.72
N CYS A 255 -2.56 22.72 11.32
CA CYS A 255 -1.26 22.02 11.31
C CYS A 255 -0.57 22.05 12.66
N GLU A 256 -1.06 22.86 13.58
CA GLU A 256 -0.52 22.92 14.92
C GLU A 256 -0.94 21.67 15.67
N HIS A 257 -0.06 20.67 15.69
CA HIS A 257 -0.27 19.43 16.44
C HIS A 257 -0.17 19.63 17.98
N VAL A 258 -0.42 20.84 18.48
CA VAL A 258 -0.22 21.27 19.88
C VAL A 258 -1.39 22.16 20.32
N GLY A 259 -2.50 21.59 20.82
CA GLY A 259 -3.51 22.34 21.59
C GLY A 259 -4.98 22.05 21.25
N THR A 260 -5.71 21.50 22.23
CA THR A 260 -7.18 21.49 22.43
C THR A 260 -8.11 21.03 21.29
N TRP A 261 -8.36 19.71 21.25
CA TRP A 261 -9.39 19.06 20.40
C TRP A 261 -10.85 19.48 20.69
N GLU A 262 -11.14 20.02 21.88
CA GLU A 262 -12.52 20.11 22.39
C GLU A 262 -13.41 21.17 21.70
N LYS A 263 -12.91 21.97 20.75
CA LYS A 263 -13.67 23.10 20.17
C LYS A 263 -13.93 23.03 18.65
N GLY A 264 -13.88 21.86 18.03
CA GLY A 264 -14.17 21.73 16.59
C GLY A 264 -13.16 22.46 15.67
N GLN A 265 -12.03 22.89 16.22
CA GLN A 265 -10.97 23.61 15.49
C GLN A 265 -10.13 22.70 14.60
N ASP A 266 -10.20 21.38 14.80
CA ASP A 266 -9.49 20.36 14.00
C ASP A 266 -10.28 19.87 12.79
N GLN A 267 -11.30 20.63 12.37
CA GLN A 267 -11.97 20.36 11.10
C GLN A 267 -11.10 20.81 9.94
N THR A 268 -10.76 19.86 9.10
CA THR A 268 -10.16 20.05 7.79
C THR A 268 -11.25 20.43 6.80
N LEU A 269 -11.12 21.60 6.18
CA LEU A 269 -11.92 21.97 5.03
C LEU A 269 -11.33 21.33 3.78
N VAL A 270 -12.19 20.76 2.94
CA VAL A 270 -11.82 20.22 1.63
C VAL A 270 -12.70 20.84 0.56
N PHE A 271 -12.07 21.53 -0.37
CA PHE A 271 -12.71 22.20 -1.49
C PHE A 271 -12.77 21.20 -2.65
N LEU A 272 -13.95 20.63 -2.85
CA LEU A 272 -14.17 19.58 -3.85
C LEU A 272 -14.24 20.16 -5.26
N ASN A 273 -14.84 21.34 -5.39
CA ASN A 273 -15.00 22.12 -6.62
C ASN A 273 -15.29 23.60 -6.27
N SER A 274 -15.78 24.38 -7.24
CA SER A 274 -16.12 25.81 -7.05
C SER A 274 -17.38 26.08 -6.23
N THR A 275 -18.18 25.07 -5.90
CA THR A 275 -19.46 25.23 -5.21
C THR A 275 -19.56 24.44 -3.91
N THR A 276 -18.72 23.42 -3.74
CA THR A 276 -18.88 22.39 -2.70
C THR A 276 -17.65 22.32 -1.82
N VAL A 277 -17.88 22.53 -0.52
CA VAL A 277 -16.86 22.38 0.53
C VAL A 277 -17.39 21.42 1.58
N ILE A 278 -16.50 20.58 2.08
CA ILE A 278 -16.79 19.70 3.22
C ILE A 278 -15.84 20.04 4.37
N ALA A 279 -16.30 19.85 5.59
CA ALA A 279 -15.50 19.94 6.79
C ALA A 279 -15.57 18.62 7.55
N GLY A 280 -14.45 18.11 8.02
CA GLY A 280 -14.41 16.89 8.82
C GLY A 280 -13.02 16.64 9.39
N ARG A 281 -12.78 15.47 9.96
CA ARG A 281 -11.49 15.14 10.58
C ARG A 281 -10.58 14.45 9.59
N HIS A 282 -9.41 15.02 9.34
CA HIS A 282 -8.42 14.39 8.48
C HIS A 282 -7.82 13.15 9.15
N ASN A 283 -7.98 12.00 8.50
CA ASN A 283 -7.24 10.78 8.80
C ASN A 283 -6.07 10.68 7.82
N SER A 284 -4.89 11.10 8.28
CA SER A 284 -3.67 11.11 7.47
C SER A 284 -3.19 9.72 7.06
N TRP A 285 -3.56 8.68 7.83
CA TRP A 285 -3.13 7.29 7.57
C TRP A 285 -4.00 6.62 6.52
N GLY A 286 -5.31 6.80 6.61
CA GLY A 286 -6.26 6.20 5.66
C GLY A 286 -6.52 7.04 4.41
N ASN A 287 -5.94 8.24 4.30
CA ASN A 287 -6.20 9.19 3.22
C ASN A 287 -7.69 9.56 3.03
N PHE A 288 -8.43 9.70 4.13
CA PHE A 288 -9.84 10.12 4.10
C PHE A 288 -10.15 11.20 5.12
N ILE A 289 -11.29 11.87 4.93
CA ILE A 289 -11.90 12.77 5.91
C ILE A 289 -13.04 12.02 6.59
N ASP A 290 -12.98 11.88 7.90
CA ASP A 290 -13.98 11.19 8.71
C ASP A 290 -14.97 12.19 9.32
N ASP A 291 -16.21 11.76 9.56
CA ASP A 291 -17.29 12.62 10.07
C ASP A 291 -17.41 13.94 9.26
N ALA A 292 -17.21 13.82 7.95
CA ALA A 292 -17.30 14.91 7.00
C ALA A 292 -18.75 15.36 6.85
N ARG A 293 -18.94 16.66 6.75
CA ARG A 293 -20.22 17.31 6.53
C ARG A 293 -20.06 18.39 5.48
N PHE A 294 -21.10 18.62 4.69
CA PHE A 294 -21.12 19.80 3.83
C PHE A 294 -21.14 21.06 4.68
N VAL A 295 -20.42 22.08 4.22
CA VAL A 295 -20.36 23.37 4.89
C VAL A 295 -20.63 24.50 3.91
N ARG A 296 -21.22 25.57 4.45
CA ARG A 296 -21.36 26.85 3.77
C ARG A 296 -20.24 27.77 4.23
N ILE A 297 -19.56 28.41 3.30
CA ILE A 297 -18.58 29.46 3.60
C ILE A 297 -19.33 30.77 3.81
N ASP A 298 -19.40 31.22 5.06
CA ASP A 298 -20.15 32.42 5.45
C ASP A 298 -19.38 33.69 5.06
N SER A 299 -18.05 33.68 5.25
CA SER A 299 -17.20 34.82 4.89
C SER A 299 -15.73 34.39 4.77
N THR A 300 -14.99 35.13 3.94
CA THR A 300 -13.54 34.99 3.80
C THR A 300 -12.87 36.33 4.05
N SER A 301 -11.69 36.31 4.67
CA SER A 301 -10.87 37.50 4.83
C SER A 301 -9.39 37.15 4.73
N GLU A 302 -8.63 37.93 3.97
CA GLU A 302 -7.17 37.81 3.94
C GLU A 302 -6.57 38.64 5.08
N GLN A 303 -5.91 37.97 6.03
CA GLN A 303 -5.21 38.58 7.16
C GLN A 303 -3.74 38.19 7.08
N ASP A 304 -2.88 39.15 6.80
CA ASP A 304 -1.43 38.95 6.65
C ASP A 304 -1.05 37.74 5.78
N CYS A 305 -1.54 37.73 4.53
CA CYS A 305 -1.38 36.66 3.56
C CYS A 305 -2.10 35.34 3.89
N GLN A 306 -2.65 35.17 5.09
CA GLN A 306 -3.43 34.00 5.47
C GLN A 306 -4.90 34.20 5.10
N MET A 307 -5.49 33.21 4.45
CA MET A 307 -6.93 33.18 4.23
C MET A 307 -7.63 32.66 5.48
N VAL A 308 -8.44 33.49 6.11
CA VAL A 308 -9.31 33.13 7.23
C VAL A 308 -10.70 32.81 6.69
N VAL A 309 -11.16 31.60 6.97
CA VAL A 309 -12.44 31.08 6.47
C VAL A 309 -13.39 30.89 7.65
N LYS A 310 -14.53 31.60 7.63
CA LYS A 310 -15.66 31.33 8.52
C LYS A 310 -16.69 30.51 7.77
N TYR A 311 -17.17 29.45 8.40
CA TYR A 311 -18.11 28.53 7.78
C TYR A 311 -19.14 28.03 8.80
N SER A 312 -20.28 27.59 8.27
CA SER A 312 -21.37 26.98 9.01
C SER A 312 -21.59 25.56 8.51
N VAL A 313 -21.71 24.62 9.43
CA VAL A 313 -21.98 23.21 9.10
C VAL A 313 -23.44 23.06 8.69
N MET A 314 -23.67 22.49 7.50
CA MET A 314 -25.02 22.24 7.00
C MET A 314 -25.65 21.05 7.72
N LYS A 315 -26.98 21.08 7.91
CA LYS A 315 -27.72 19.94 8.46
C LYS A 315 -27.62 18.76 7.48
N GLY A 316 -27.34 17.57 8.00
CA GLY A 316 -27.26 16.35 7.20
C GLY A 316 -26.58 15.20 7.94
N THR A 317 -26.65 14.01 7.36
CA THR A 317 -25.91 12.84 7.85
C THR A 317 -24.41 13.06 7.59
N PRO A 318 -23.54 12.87 8.59
CA PRO A 318 -22.11 12.82 8.35
C PRO A 318 -21.72 11.67 7.41
N PHE A 319 -20.62 11.85 6.70
CA PHE A 319 -20.06 10.87 5.77
C PHE A 319 -18.55 10.79 5.89
N ARG A 320 -17.94 9.83 5.20
CA ARG A 320 -16.51 9.77 4.96
C ARG A 320 -16.23 10.16 3.52
N PHE A 321 -15.11 10.83 3.30
CA PHE A 321 -14.67 11.24 1.98
C PHE A 321 -13.25 10.74 1.73
N ASN A 322 -13.07 9.86 0.75
CA ASN A 322 -11.75 9.39 0.34
C ASN A 322 -11.07 10.45 -0.55
N LYS A 323 -9.88 10.91 -0.15
CA LYS A 323 -9.18 12.00 -0.86
C LYS A 323 -8.59 11.57 -2.21
N PHE A 324 -8.33 10.28 -2.40
CA PHE A 324 -7.73 9.74 -3.62
C PHE A 324 -8.83 9.39 -4.65
N THR A 325 -9.78 8.54 -4.26
CA THR A 325 -10.87 8.09 -5.14
C THR A 325 -11.97 9.13 -5.30
N LYS A 326 -12.03 10.14 -4.42
CA LYS A 326 -13.08 11.16 -4.33
C LYS A 326 -14.47 10.58 -4.07
N GLU A 327 -14.53 9.36 -3.52
CA GLU A 327 -15.77 8.68 -3.15
C GLU A 327 -16.29 9.15 -1.78
N PHE A 328 -17.62 9.09 -1.63
CA PHE A 328 -18.33 9.39 -0.39
C PHE A 328 -18.94 8.12 0.19
N GLN A 329 -18.92 7.97 1.51
CA GLN A 329 -19.65 6.92 2.22
C GLN A 329 -20.39 7.53 3.41
N PHE A 330 -21.71 7.64 3.31
CA PHE A 330 -22.54 8.11 4.42
C PHE A 330 -22.50 7.14 5.59
N LEU A 331 -22.47 7.68 6.81
CA LEU A 331 -22.41 6.87 8.04
C LEU A 331 -23.72 6.14 8.35
N ASP A 332 -24.83 6.49 7.69
CA ASP A 332 -26.17 5.89 7.82
C ASP A 332 -26.55 4.86 6.74
N GLY A 333 -25.71 4.65 5.71
CA GLY A 333 -25.98 3.63 4.67
C GLY A 333 -25.94 2.17 5.20
N PRO A 334 -25.95 1.13 4.35
CA PRO A 334 -25.68 -0.23 4.81
C PRO A 334 -24.28 -0.34 5.42
N GLU A 335 -24.13 -1.08 6.53
CA GLU A 335 -22.85 -1.18 7.27
C GLU A 335 -21.68 -1.64 6.38
N TYR A 336 -21.98 -2.45 5.37
CA TYR A 336 -21.01 -3.00 4.42
C TYR A 336 -21.60 -2.96 3.00
N PRO A 337 -21.34 -1.89 2.21
CA PRO A 337 -21.93 -1.74 0.89
C PRO A 337 -21.51 -2.87 -0.06
N ASP A 338 -20.33 -3.44 0.16
CA ASP A 338 -19.75 -4.48 -0.71
C ASP A 338 -20.18 -5.91 -0.30
N CYS A 339 -20.75 -6.10 0.91
CA CYS A 339 -21.16 -7.40 1.42
C CYS A 339 -22.32 -7.27 2.44
N PRO A 340 -23.54 -6.91 1.99
CA PRO A 340 -24.68 -6.81 2.89
C PRO A 340 -25.02 -8.19 3.47
N TYR A 341 -25.32 -8.24 4.77
CA TYR A 341 -25.75 -9.48 5.42
C TYR A 341 -26.87 -10.13 4.61
N SER A 342 -26.70 -11.41 4.32
CA SER A 342 -27.67 -12.21 3.59
C SER A 342 -27.80 -13.54 4.30
N GLY A 343 -28.98 -13.79 4.88
CA GLY A 343 -29.30 -15.12 5.43
C GLY A 343 -29.31 -16.21 4.35
N THR A 344 -29.46 -15.83 3.08
CA THR A 344 -29.49 -16.75 1.93
C THR A 344 -28.12 -16.92 1.29
N TRP A 345 -27.79 -18.16 0.97
CA TRP A 345 -26.59 -18.53 0.20
C TRP A 345 -26.76 -18.17 -1.28
N ASN A 346 -25.80 -17.44 -1.83
CA ASN A 346 -25.66 -17.22 -3.26
C ASN A 346 -24.91 -18.39 -3.91
N LYS A 347 -25.60 -19.12 -4.78
CA LYS A 347 -25.05 -20.28 -5.52
C LYS A 347 -24.62 -19.96 -6.95
N LYS A 348 -24.79 -18.71 -7.41
CA LYS A 348 -24.52 -18.31 -8.81
C LYS A 348 -23.13 -17.70 -8.93
N ASN A 349 -22.28 -18.26 -9.79
CA ASN A 349 -20.95 -17.72 -10.15
C ASN A 349 -20.03 -17.42 -8.95
N VAL A 350 -20.06 -18.31 -7.95
CA VAL A 350 -19.43 -18.11 -6.63
C VAL A 350 -17.92 -17.92 -6.72
N THR A 351 -17.25 -18.64 -7.61
CA THR A 351 -15.82 -18.91 -7.49
C THR A 351 -14.93 -17.87 -8.14
N ARG A 352 -15.16 -17.44 -9.41
CA ARG A 352 -14.19 -16.54 -10.07
C ARG A 352 -14.52 -15.05 -10.03
N GLY A 353 -15.80 -14.69 -10.10
CA GLY A 353 -16.21 -13.28 -10.15
C GLY A 353 -16.33 -12.68 -8.76
N LEU A 354 -17.26 -13.20 -7.95
CA LEU A 354 -17.72 -12.53 -6.74
C LEU A 354 -16.70 -12.47 -5.61
N LEU A 355 -16.06 -13.60 -5.28
CA LEU A 355 -15.05 -13.62 -4.20
C LEU A 355 -13.81 -12.81 -4.57
N LYS A 356 -13.35 -12.89 -5.82
CA LYS A 356 -12.23 -12.06 -6.31
C LYS A 356 -12.61 -10.60 -6.39
N GLU A 357 -13.81 -10.25 -6.84
CA GLU A 357 -14.32 -8.87 -6.84
C GLU A 357 -14.45 -8.31 -5.42
N TRP A 358 -14.76 -9.13 -4.43
CA TRP A 358 -14.76 -8.72 -3.03
C TRP A 358 -13.34 -8.50 -2.48
N PHE A 359 -12.39 -9.38 -2.80
CA PHE A 359 -10.99 -9.27 -2.34
C PHE A 359 -10.15 -8.23 -3.10
N ASN A 360 -10.40 -8.03 -4.39
CA ASN A 360 -9.56 -7.19 -5.25
C ASN A 360 -9.47 -5.74 -4.74
N PRO A 361 -10.57 -5.06 -4.39
CA PRO A 361 -10.50 -3.75 -3.74
C PRO A 361 -9.66 -3.79 -2.48
N LEU A 362 -9.81 -4.85 -1.66
CA LEU A 362 -9.09 -5.06 -0.40
C LEU A 362 -7.59 -5.30 -0.59
N SER A 363 -7.17 -5.79 -1.76
CA SER A 363 -5.76 -6.14 -2.04
C SER A 363 -4.83 -4.95 -2.32
N GLY A 364 -5.37 -3.74 -2.52
CA GLY A 364 -4.57 -2.53 -2.68
C GLY A 364 -3.72 -2.23 -1.44
N MET A 365 -2.48 -1.77 -1.64
CA MET A 365 -1.60 -1.28 -0.57
C MET A 365 -2.14 -0.01 0.08
N ASP A 366 -2.99 0.72 -0.63
CA ASP A 366 -3.57 1.91 -0.09
C ASP A 366 -4.60 1.50 0.96
N PHE A 367 -4.50 2.09 2.15
CA PHE A 367 -5.46 1.99 3.24
C PHE A 367 -6.90 2.43 2.86
N GLU A 368 -7.20 2.53 1.57
CA GLU A 368 -8.47 2.78 0.88
C GLU A 368 -9.60 1.83 1.26
N ASN A 369 -9.38 0.78 2.03
CA ASN A 369 -10.50 -0.03 2.53
C ASN A 369 -10.77 0.20 4.01
N ILE A 370 -9.80 0.74 4.76
CA ILE A 370 -10.00 1.06 6.19
C ILE A 370 -11.15 2.06 6.34
N TRP A 371 -11.23 3.05 5.45
CA TRP A 371 -12.29 4.06 5.52
C TRP A 371 -13.68 3.51 5.22
N ARG A 372 -13.80 2.32 4.60
CA ARG A 372 -15.10 1.68 4.35
C ARG A 372 -15.64 0.92 5.56
N GLN A 373 -14.79 0.60 6.54
CA GLN A 373 -15.15 -0.19 7.73
C GLN A 373 -15.95 0.61 8.76
N ARG A 374 -17.13 0.15 9.16
CA ARG A 374 -17.94 0.83 10.17
C ARG A 374 -17.71 0.34 11.58
N GLU A 375 -18.21 1.10 12.55
CA GLU A 375 -18.32 0.63 13.92
C GLU A 375 -19.37 -0.46 13.98
N SER A 376 -19.09 -1.51 14.73
CA SER A 376 -20.10 -2.54 14.98
C SER A 376 -21.27 -1.92 15.77
N SER A 377 -22.48 -2.18 15.32
CA SER A 377 -23.70 -1.86 16.07
C SER A 377 -23.85 -2.69 17.34
N LEU A 378 -23.19 -3.85 17.45
CA LEU A 378 -23.28 -4.73 18.62
C LEU A 378 -22.76 -4.06 19.91
N PRO A 379 -23.38 -4.31 21.07
CA PRO A 379 -22.94 -3.76 22.34
C PRO A 379 -21.62 -4.37 22.80
N VAL A 380 -20.80 -3.57 23.46
CA VAL A 380 -19.55 -4.02 24.10
C VAL A 380 -19.89 -4.57 25.48
N SER A 381 -19.34 -5.73 25.84
CA SER A 381 -19.46 -6.25 27.21
C SER A 381 -18.76 -5.30 28.20
N PRO A 382 -19.38 -4.96 29.34
CA PRO A 382 -18.74 -4.15 30.37
C PRO A 382 -17.45 -4.76 30.93
N GLN A 383 -17.33 -6.09 30.89
CA GLN A 383 -16.16 -6.86 31.35
C GLN A 383 -15.10 -7.01 30.25
N ALA A 384 -15.35 -6.52 29.04
CA ALA A 384 -14.41 -6.66 27.95
C ALA A 384 -13.12 -5.88 28.25
N PRO A 385 -11.94 -6.47 27.96
CA PRO A 385 -10.67 -5.81 28.18
C PRO A 385 -10.56 -4.56 27.29
N LYS A 386 -10.28 -3.41 27.91
CA LYS A 386 -9.99 -2.19 27.16
C LYS A 386 -8.57 -2.28 26.59
N LEU A 387 -8.39 -1.70 25.42
CA LEU A 387 -7.12 -1.60 24.73
C LEU A 387 -6.07 -0.87 25.58
N PHE A 388 -6.45 0.22 26.23
CA PHE A 388 -5.64 0.91 27.24
C PHE A 388 -6.47 1.23 28.47
N GLN A 389 -5.86 1.08 29.65
CA GLN A 389 -6.39 1.46 30.95
C GLN A 389 -5.28 2.08 31.79
N ASP A 390 -5.67 2.95 32.73
CA ASP A 390 -4.77 3.51 33.74
C ASP A 390 -3.48 4.08 33.13
N ILE A 391 -3.60 4.99 32.17
CA ILE A 391 -2.44 5.61 31.53
C ILE A 391 -1.80 6.59 32.52
N GLN A 392 -0.53 6.37 32.86
CA GLN A 392 0.23 7.21 33.79
C GLN A 392 1.50 7.73 33.12
N LYS A 393 1.82 9.00 33.38
CA LYS A 393 3.07 9.62 32.96
C LYS A 393 4.18 9.20 33.92
N MET A 394 5.31 8.76 33.36
CA MET A 394 6.54 8.46 34.09
C MET A 394 7.57 9.59 33.91
N ASP A 395 8.71 9.46 34.56
CA ASP A 395 9.87 10.33 34.34
C ASP A 395 10.36 10.25 32.89
N SER A 396 11.12 11.27 32.46
CA SER A 396 11.76 11.33 31.13
C SER A 396 10.83 11.34 29.91
N GLY A 397 9.52 11.58 30.10
CA GLY A 397 8.54 11.62 29.00
C GLY A 397 8.06 10.24 28.54
N LEU A 398 8.35 9.20 29.32
CA LEU A 398 7.74 7.88 29.17
C LEU A 398 6.34 7.85 29.79
N TYR A 399 5.52 6.94 29.31
CA TYR A 399 4.21 6.64 29.86
C TYR A 399 4.10 5.15 30.07
N ASN A 400 3.20 4.75 30.95
CA ASN A 400 2.81 3.36 31.07
C ASN A 400 1.29 3.19 31.14
N CYS A 401 0.79 2.01 30.78
CA CYS A 401 -0.63 1.68 30.84
C CYS A 401 -0.83 0.17 31.05
N LEU A 402 -2.02 -0.22 31.49
CA LEU A 402 -2.50 -1.60 31.33
C LEU A 402 -3.14 -1.73 29.94
N ALA A 403 -2.98 -2.87 29.29
CA ALA A 403 -3.51 -3.07 27.94
C ALA A 403 -4.14 -4.44 27.78
N MET A 404 -5.28 -4.50 27.08
CA MET A 404 -5.94 -5.75 26.68
C MET A 404 -6.19 -6.73 27.85
N GLY A 405 -6.44 -6.20 29.06
CA GLY A 405 -6.69 -7.01 30.26
C GLY A 405 -5.43 -7.60 30.91
N SER A 406 -4.23 -7.28 30.40
CA SER A 406 -2.97 -7.67 31.04
C SER A 406 -2.82 -7.02 32.42
N GLN A 407 -2.22 -7.77 33.35
CA GLN A 407 -1.80 -7.25 34.66
C GLN A 407 -0.45 -6.53 34.59
N GLU A 408 0.31 -6.75 33.52
CA GLU A 408 1.60 -6.10 33.31
C GLU A 408 1.42 -4.73 32.67
N ARG A 409 2.16 -3.74 33.19
CA ARG A 409 2.14 -2.38 32.65
C ARG A 409 3.09 -2.25 31.46
N LEU A 410 2.58 -1.74 30.36
CA LEU A 410 3.34 -1.53 29.14
C LEU A 410 3.93 -0.13 29.16
N GLN A 411 5.19 0.02 28.79
CA GLN A 411 5.83 1.32 28.67
C GLN A 411 5.84 1.79 27.21
N PHE A 412 5.56 3.07 26.99
CA PHE A 412 5.57 3.67 25.66
C PHE A 412 6.03 5.13 25.66
N LYS A 413 6.52 5.57 24.50
CA LYS A 413 6.82 6.96 24.16
C LYS A 413 5.68 7.52 23.32
N VAL A 414 5.29 8.76 23.61
CA VAL A 414 4.34 9.49 22.77
C VAL A 414 5.09 10.06 21.58
N LEU A 415 4.84 9.49 20.39
CA LEU A 415 5.33 10.06 19.12
C LEU A 415 4.45 11.23 18.67
N LYS A 416 3.13 11.09 18.85
CA LYS A 416 2.11 12.12 18.61
C LYS A 416 0.99 11.97 19.62
N GLY A 417 0.36 13.08 20.01
CA GLY A 417 -0.78 13.06 20.91
C GLY A 417 -0.96 14.41 21.60
N LEU A 418 -2.20 14.86 21.70
CA LEU A 418 -2.56 16.00 22.53
C LEU A 418 -2.90 15.52 23.94
N ILE A 419 -2.35 16.16 24.94
CA ILE A 419 -2.62 15.89 26.35
C ILE A 419 -3.30 17.13 26.92
N ASP A 420 -4.49 16.97 27.47
CA ASP A 420 -5.21 18.08 28.09
C ASP A 420 -4.61 18.47 29.45
N ASN A 421 -5.13 19.53 30.06
CA ASN A 421 -4.68 20.02 31.36
C ASN A 421 -4.89 19.02 32.52
N LYS A 422 -5.65 17.94 32.29
CA LYS A 422 -5.86 16.85 33.26
C LYS A 422 -4.94 15.66 32.97
N GLY A 423 -4.00 15.78 32.05
CA GLY A 423 -3.10 14.69 31.68
C GLY A 423 -3.73 13.62 30.80
N ARG A 424 -4.88 13.90 30.16
CA ARG A 424 -5.61 12.92 29.33
C ARG A 424 -5.31 13.12 27.85
N PHE A 425 -5.07 12.02 27.14
CA PHE A 425 -4.89 12.01 25.70
C PHE A 425 -6.21 12.32 24.98
N GLN A 426 -6.12 13.23 24.02
CA GLN A 426 -7.21 13.66 23.15
C GLN A 426 -6.78 13.57 21.68
N GLY A 427 -7.67 13.05 20.85
CA GLY A 427 -7.56 13.00 19.41
C GLY A 427 -6.45 12.12 18.85
N LEU A 428 -5.83 12.54 17.74
CA LEU A 428 -4.84 11.72 17.04
C LEU A 428 -3.65 11.41 17.95
N PHE A 429 -3.36 10.14 18.14
CA PHE A 429 -2.22 9.66 18.91
C PHE A 429 -1.36 8.70 18.07
N ALA A 430 -0.08 8.65 18.44
CA ALA A 430 0.88 7.66 17.98
C ALA A 430 1.79 7.30 19.16
N PHE A 431 1.75 6.04 19.58
CA PHE A 431 2.54 5.52 20.70
C PHE A 431 3.56 4.53 20.18
N LYS A 432 4.79 4.62 20.70
CA LYS A 432 5.86 3.66 20.45
C LYS A 432 6.19 2.90 21.72
N PHE A 433 5.89 1.61 21.73
CA PHE A 433 6.10 0.76 22.90
C PHE A 433 7.59 0.40 23.04
N VAL A 434 8.08 0.45 24.29
CA VAL A 434 9.47 0.10 24.63
C VAL A 434 9.61 -1.42 24.70
N ASN A 435 8.61 -2.08 25.28
CA ASN A 435 8.50 -3.53 25.36
C ASN A 435 7.20 -3.91 24.63
N GLY A 436 7.31 -4.67 23.54
CA GLY A 436 6.15 -5.13 22.80
C GLY A 436 5.34 -6.12 23.63
N VAL A 437 4.03 -5.99 23.62
CA VAL A 437 3.12 -7.00 24.18
C VAL A 437 2.33 -7.62 23.05
N GLY A 438 2.29 -8.96 23.04
CA GLY A 438 1.53 -9.74 22.07
C GLY A 438 0.04 -9.46 22.20
N ILE A 439 -0.69 -9.43 21.08
CA ILE A 439 -2.13 -9.70 21.15
C ILE A 439 -2.17 -11.20 21.49
N PRO A 440 -2.95 -11.65 22.50
CA PRO A 440 -3.12 -13.07 22.74
C PRO A 440 -3.40 -13.82 21.43
N GLU A 441 -2.57 -14.84 21.18
CA GLU A 441 -2.32 -15.52 19.90
C GLU A 441 -3.60 -15.97 19.18
N PRO A 442 -3.65 -15.73 17.86
CA PRO A 442 -3.22 -16.79 16.93
C PRO A 442 -2.42 -16.35 15.69
N PHE A 443 -2.25 -15.05 15.44
CA PHE A 443 -1.60 -14.54 14.20
C PHE A 443 -0.33 -13.73 14.43
N PHE A 444 -0.08 -13.35 15.68
CA PHE A 444 0.85 -12.30 16.07
C PHE A 444 1.78 -12.84 17.15
N ASP A 445 2.67 -13.76 16.76
CA ASP A 445 3.78 -14.22 17.63
C ASP A 445 4.72 -13.06 18.05
N SER A 446 4.44 -11.85 17.58
CA SER A 446 5.14 -10.61 17.88
C SER A 446 4.20 -9.63 18.58
N GLY A 447 4.69 -9.03 19.67
CA GLY A 447 4.06 -7.84 20.22
C GLY A 447 4.12 -6.66 19.25
N TRP A 448 3.28 -5.65 19.40
CA TRP A 448 3.32 -4.46 18.52
C TRP A 448 4.43 -3.46 18.94
N VAL A 449 4.96 -2.70 17.98
CA VAL A 449 5.96 -1.65 18.22
C VAL A 449 5.31 -0.28 18.27
N GLU A 450 4.34 -0.01 17.40
CA GLU A 450 3.67 1.28 17.32
C GLU A 450 2.15 1.12 17.21
N ILE A 451 1.40 1.98 17.89
CA ILE A 451 -0.06 2.07 17.77
C ILE A 451 -0.44 3.50 17.43
N HIS A 452 -1.29 3.64 16.42
CA HIS A 452 -1.82 4.92 15.96
C HIS A 452 -3.34 4.89 16.03
N GLY A 453 -3.98 6.03 16.25
CA GLY A 453 -5.44 6.10 16.23
C GLY A 453 -5.95 7.42 16.79
N PHE A 454 -7.20 7.41 17.23
CA PHE A 454 -7.81 8.55 17.92
C PHE A 454 -8.19 8.18 19.35
N MET A 455 -7.97 9.10 20.29
CA MET A 455 -8.43 8.99 21.67
C MET A 455 -9.49 10.05 21.99
N LYS A 456 -10.31 9.74 22.97
CA LYS A 456 -11.10 10.72 23.71
C LYS A 456 -10.99 10.36 25.19
N ASP A 457 -10.52 11.28 26.01
CA ASP A 457 -10.37 11.07 27.45
C ASP A 457 -9.58 9.78 27.81
N ASN A 458 -8.41 9.55 27.20
CA ASN A 458 -7.60 8.31 27.31
C ASN A 458 -8.24 7.03 26.71
N VAL A 459 -9.42 7.11 26.09
CA VAL A 459 -10.11 5.96 25.52
C VAL A 459 -9.94 5.95 24.00
N PRO A 460 -9.33 4.92 23.39
CA PRO A 460 -9.30 4.76 21.95
C PRO A 460 -10.70 4.71 21.34
N ILE A 461 -10.90 5.42 20.24
CA ILE A 461 -12.16 5.46 19.50
C ILE A 461 -11.93 5.15 18.01
N ARG A 462 -12.96 4.61 17.36
CA ARG A 462 -13.02 4.36 15.91
C ARG A 462 -12.09 3.26 15.42
N THR A 463 -10.97 3.64 14.81
CA THR A 463 -9.98 2.73 14.22
C THR A 463 -8.65 2.97 14.90
N VAL A 464 -8.02 1.88 15.28
CA VAL A 464 -6.63 1.84 15.73
C VAL A 464 -5.81 1.04 14.74
N ILE A 465 -4.58 1.48 14.51
CA ILE A 465 -3.63 0.87 13.60
C ILE A 465 -2.45 0.38 14.44
N PHE A 466 -2.23 -0.93 14.45
CA PHE A 466 -1.10 -1.57 15.08
C PHE A 466 -0.03 -1.83 14.03
N GLN A 467 1.22 -1.47 14.34
CA GLN A 467 2.38 -1.84 13.55
C GLN A 467 3.21 -2.87 14.31
N TYR A 468 3.41 -4.01 13.67
CA TYR A 468 4.20 -5.10 14.24
C TYR A 468 5.70 -4.94 13.93
N PRO A 469 6.61 -5.52 14.74
CA PRO A 469 8.06 -5.44 14.57
C PRO A 469 8.52 -5.93 13.21
N GLU A 470 7.85 -6.97 12.71
CA GLU A 470 8.14 -7.54 11.41
C GLU A 470 7.68 -6.57 10.28
N GLY A 471 6.71 -5.70 10.52
CA GLY A 471 6.26 -4.66 9.58
C GLY A 471 4.87 -4.91 9.01
N ARG A 472 4.17 -5.96 9.46
CA ARG A 472 2.73 -6.10 9.23
C ARG A 472 1.97 -4.98 9.94
N ILE A 473 0.77 -4.68 9.45
CA ILE A 473 -0.08 -3.63 9.99
C ILE A 473 -1.49 -4.19 10.22
N LEU A 474 -2.03 -4.07 11.42
CA LEU A 474 -3.43 -4.40 11.71
C LEU A 474 -4.23 -3.11 11.88
N SER A 475 -5.23 -2.92 11.03
CA SER A 475 -6.29 -1.95 11.25
C SER A 475 -7.45 -2.64 11.96
N ALA A 476 -7.81 -2.17 13.15
CA ALA A 476 -8.92 -2.73 13.92
C ALA A 476 -9.90 -1.67 14.37
N ARG A 477 -11.19 -2.01 14.39
CA ARG A 477 -12.23 -1.17 14.99
C ARG A 477 -12.18 -1.27 16.51
N VAL A 478 -12.40 -0.13 17.16
CA VAL A 478 -12.59 -0.01 18.60
C VAL A 478 -13.91 0.66 18.92
N LYS A 479 -14.59 0.13 19.94
CA LYS A 479 -15.81 0.69 20.51
C LYS A 479 -15.62 0.79 22.01
N GLU A 480 -15.80 1.98 22.57
CA GLU A 480 -15.59 2.27 24.00
C GLU A 480 -14.20 1.82 24.50
N GLY A 481 -13.16 1.97 23.67
CA GLY A 481 -11.80 1.52 24.01
C GLY A 481 -11.58 0.02 23.94
N VAL A 482 -12.51 -0.79 23.47
CA VAL A 482 -12.37 -2.25 23.29
C VAL A 482 -12.24 -2.58 21.81
N LEU A 483 -11.34 -3.50 21.43
CA LEU A 483 -11.33 -4.03 20.06
C LEU A 483 -12.68 -4.71 19.75
N HIS A 484 -13.44 -4.16 18.82
CA HIS A 484 -14.81 -4.57 18.55
C HIS A 484 -15.24 -4.13 17.13
N GLY A 485 -15.47 -5.10 16.25
CA GLY A 485 -15.83 -4.92 14.84
C GLY A 485 -14.75 -5.43 13.88
N MET A 486 -14.93 -5.11 12.60
CA MET A 486 -14.07 -5.59 11.51
C MET A 486 -12.61 -5.15 11.66
N SER A 487 -11.71 -5.99 11.18
CA SER A 487 -10.27 -5.75 11.18
C SER A 487 -9.66 -6.26 9.89
N SER A 488 -8.61 -5.56 9.46
CA SER A 488 -7.80 -5.92 8.30
C SER A 488 -6.34 -6.00 8.70
N LEU A 489 -5.73 -7.13 8.43
CA LEU A 489 -4.30 -7.33 8.53
C LEU A 489 -3.67 -7.10 7.16
N PHE A 490 -2.61 -6.31 7.12
CA PHE A 490 -1.85 -5.96 5.92
C PHE A 490 -0.42 -6.47 6.04
N GLY A 491 0.14 -6.90 4.91
CA GLY A 491 1.46 -7.52 4.82
C GLY A 491 1.36 -9.04 5.02
N VAL A 492 1.60 -9.79 3.95
CA VAL A 492 1.58 -11.26 3.97
C VAL A 492 2.92 -11.76 4.52
N ARG A 493 2.85 -12.77 5.40
CA ARG A 493 3.98 -13.48 5.99
C ARG A 493 3.69 -14.98 5.86
N ALA A 494 4.72 -15.80 5.69
CA ALA A 494 4.60 -17.25 5.86
C ALA A 494 4.04 -17.58 7.25
N ILE A 495 2.99 -18.40 7.30
CA ILE A 495 2.27 -18.79 8.52
C ILE A 495 2.78 -20.14 9.02
N TYR A 496 2.99 -21.10 8.13
CA TYR A 496 3.47 -22.42 8.48
C TYR A 496 4.89 -22.33 9.02
N PRO A 497 5.18 -23.09 10.09
CA PRO A 497 6.43 -22.99 10.82
C PRO A 497 7.62 -23.15 9.89
N LEU A 498 8.39 -22.07 9.74
CA LEU A 498 9.82 -22.11 9.45
C LEU A 498 10.57 -22.39 10.76
N ALA A 499 10.05 -23.31 11.58
CA ALA A 499 10.44 -23.36 12.97
C ALA A 499 11.94 -23.68 13.07
N LYS A 500 12.61 -22.90 13.92
CA LYS A 500 14.04 -22.99 14.21
C LYS A 500 14.42 -24.40 14.70
N GLU A 501 13.46 -25.14 15.26
CA GLU A 501 13.56 -26.55 15.66
C GLU A 501 13.80 -27.51 14.47
N PHE A 502 13.40 -27.13 13.26
CA PHE A 502 13.74 -27.83 12.01
C PHE A 502 15.00 -27.25 11.34
N GLY A 503 15.73 -26.35 12.01
CA GLY A 503 17.03 -25.85 11.56
C GLY A 503 16.99 -24.79 10.47
N PHE A 504 15.86 -24.12 10.22
CA PHE A 504 15.81 -23.01 9.25
C PHE A 504 16.56 -21.78 9.78
N THR A 505 17.45 -21.22 8.95
CA THR A 505 18.03 -19.89 9.20
C THR A 505 17.02 -18.84 8.72
N ILE A 506 16.17 -18.37 9.64
CA ILE A 506 15.20 -17.31 9.31
C ILE A 506 15.98 -16.05 8.93
N LEU A 507 15.89 -15.64 7.68
CA LEU A 507 16.30 -14.32 7.25
C LEU A 507 15.29 -13.31 7.82
N GLU A 508 15.60 -12.73 8.98
CA GLU A 508 14.71 -11.83 9.76
C GLU A 508 14.07 -10.69 8.95
N ARG A 509 14.59 -10.37 7.76
CA ARG A 509 14.11 -9.28 6.91
C ARG A 509 13.44 -9.71 5.59
N SER A 510 13.54 -10.96 5.14
CA SER A 510 13.03 -11.37 3.80
C SER A 510 11.62 -11.97 3.80
N ASN A 511 11.06 -12.31 4.97
CA ASN A 511 9.77 -13.03 5.06
C ASN A 511 8.51 -12.17 4.88
N ILE A 512 8.68 -10.88 4.59
CA ILE A 512 7.56 -9.95 4.47
C ILE A 512 7.74 -9.29 3.14
N SER A 513 6.86 -9.63 2.21
CA SER A 513 6.63 -8.71 1.11
C SER A 513 6.00 -7.45 1.71
N ARG A 514 6.86 -6.45 1.94
CA ARG A 514 6.49 -5.14 2.51
C ARG A 514 5.55 -4.32 1.61
N GLY A 515 4.84 -4.95 0.66
CA GLY A 515 3.94 -4.25 -0.23
C GLY A 515 2.82 -5.07 -0.89
N HIS A 516 2.36 -6.19 -0.33
CA HIS A 516 1.27 -6.96 -0.96
C HIS A 516 0.04 -7.10 -0.08
N GLY A 517 -0.77 -6.04 -0.06
CA GLY A 517 -2.20 -6.10 0.20
C GLY A 517 -2.66 -6.65 1.55
N VAL A 518 -3.96 -6.96 1.60
CA VAL A 518 -4.62 -7.58 2.76
C VAL A 518 -4.15 -9.03 2.92
N ALA A 519 -3.56 -9.29 4.08
CA ALA A 519 -3.16 -10.59 4.57
C ALA A 519 -4.24 -11.26 5.43
N GLY A 520 -5.20 -10.49 5.96
CA GLY A 520 -6.33 -11.09 6.64
C GLY A 520 -7.52 -10.17 6.85
N LEU A 521 -8.71 -10.75 6.91
CA LEU A 521 -9.97 -10.10 7.21
C LEU A 521 -10.69 -10.91 8.28
N PHE A 522 -11.05 -10.26 9.38
CA PHE A 522 -11.73 -10.89 10.50
C PHE A 522 -12.41 -9.85 11.38
N ASN A 523 -13.13 -10.27 12.42
CA ASN A 523 -13.71 -9.36 13.41
C ASN A 523 -13.09 -9.56 14.79
N PHE A 524 -13.14 -8.51 15.60
CA PHE A 524 -13.07 -8.65 17.05
C PHE A 524 -14.46 -8.53 17.66
N ARG A 525 -14.68 -9.25 18.75
CA ARG A 525 -15.82 -9.05 19.66
C ARG A 525 -15.28 -9.06 21.08
N ASN A 526 -15.52 -7.96 21.79
CA ASN A 526 -15.12 -7.82 23.19
C ASN A 526 -13.63 -8.10 23.44
N GLY A 527 -12.75 -7.60 22.57
CA GLY A 527 -11.31 -7.74 22.71
C GLY A 527 -10.71 -9.03 22.12
N LYS A 528 -11.53 -9.97 21.64
CA LYS A 528 -11.08 -11.26 21.09
C LYS A 528 -11.44 -11.42 19.60
N PRO A 529 -10.60 -12.08 18.78
CA PRO A 529 -10.99 -12.47 17.43
C PRO A 529 -12.31 -13.28 17.44
N HIS A 530 -13.20 -13.03 16.48
CA HIS A 530 -14.55 -13.59 16.47
C HIS A 530 -15.10 -13.76 15.06
N GLY A 531 -16.01 -14.72 14.90
CA GLY A 531 -16.71 -14.98 13.63
C GLY A 531 -15.81 -15.63 12.58
N ASN A 532 -16.14 -15.41 11.31
CA ASN A 532 -15.37 -15.94 10.20
C ASN A 532 -14.11 -15.11 9.96
N ALA A 533 -13.07 -15.76 9.48
CA ALA A 533 -11.83 -15.15 9.09
C ALA A 533 -11.41 -15.61 7.71
N TRP A 534 -10.70 -14.73 7.01
CA TRP A 534 -9.93 -15.05 5.83
C TRP A 534 -8.49 -14.65 6.09
N ILE A 535 -7.55 -15.57 5.94
CA ILE A 535 -6.14 -15.35 6.19
C ILE A 535 -5.36 -15.80 4.97
N ARG A 536 -4.74 -14.86 4.28
CA ARG A 536 -4.00 -15.10 3.03
C ARG A 536 -2.62 -15.67 3.34
N LEU A 537 -2.26 -16.73 2.62
CA LEU A 537 -0.93 -17.33 2.63
C LEU A 537 -0.05 -16.69 1.55
N LEU A 538 1.27 -16.95 1.59
CA LEU A 538 2.16 -16.51 0.51
C LEU A 538 1.78 -17.10 -0.86
N SER A 539 1.02 -18.19 -0.92
CA SER A 539 0.53 -18.80 -2.17
C SER A 539 -0.64 -18.07 -2.83
N ASP A 540 -1.15 -16.99 -2.24
CA ASP A 540 -2.43 -16.34 -2.60
C ASP A 540 -3.68 -17.20 -2.33
N GLY A 541 -3.50 -18.36 -1.70
CA GLY A 541 -4.59 -19.12 -1.09
C GLY A 541 -4.98 -18.54 0.28
N PHE A 542 -6.09 -19.02 0.83
CA PHE A 542 -6.66 -18.50 2.06
C PHE A 542 -6.97 -19.62 3.06
N ILE A 543 -6.58 -19.45 4.30
CA ILE A 543 -7.21 -20.15 5.42
C ILE A 543 -8.53 -19.44 5.72
N HIS A 544 -9.62 -20.19 5.69
CA HIS A 544 -10.96 -19.70 5.93
C HIS A 544 -11.70 -20.59 6.93
N GLY A 545 -12.37 -19.97 7.90
CA GLY A 545 -13.16 -20.65 8.91
C GLY A 545 -13.55 -19.73 10.05
N ARG A 546 -14.22 -20.28 11.07
CA ARG A 546 -14.60 -19.54 12.26
C ARG A 546 -13.54 -19.66 13.35
N PHE A 547 -13.33 -18.57 14.10
CA PHE A 547 -12.59 -18.64 15.35
C PHE A 547 -13.33 -19.50 16.38
N ASN A 548 -12.57 -20.26 17.16
CA ASN A 548 -13.08 -20.91 18.36
C ASN A 548 -13.18 -19.92 19.54
N GLU A 549 -13.55 -20.43 20.72
CA GLU A 549 -13.72 -19.63 21.95
C GLU A 549 -12.42 -18.96 22.44
N ASN A 550 -11.28 -19.55 22.09
CA ASN A 550 -9.94 -19.01 22.39
C ASN A 550 -9.51 -17.96 21.37
N GLY A 551 -10.31 -17.70 20.33
CA GLY A 551 -9.97 -16.77 19.27
C GLY A 551 -8.99 -17.34 18.27
N SER A 552 -8.76 -18.67 18.23
CA SER A 552 -7.86 -19.33 17.28
C SER A 552 -8.60 -20.04 16.14
N LEU A 553 -7.93 -20.16 15.00
CA LEU A 553 -8.42 -20.92 13.84
C LEU A 553 -8.11 -22.40 14.03
N THR A 554 -8.86 -23.03 14.93
CA THR A 554 -8.76 -24.43 15.32
C THR A 554 -10.16 -25.06 15.38
N GLY A 555 -10.33 -26.22 14.77
CA GLY A 555 -11.61 -26.95 14.70
C GLY A 555 -11.73 -27.83 13.46
N ASP A 556 -12.86 -28.51 13.32
CA ASP A 556 -13.08 -29.56 12.29
C ASP A 556 -13.73 -29.05 10.99
N ASN A 557 -14.10 -27.77 10.95
CA ASN A 557 -14.79 -27.12 9.83
C ASN A 557 -14.02 -25.89 9.31
N LEU A 558 -12.70 -26.00 9.26
CA LEU A 558 -11.85 -25.00 8.63
C LEU A 558 -11.46 -25.45 7.23
N SER A 559 -10.91 -24.51 6.46
CA SER A 559 -10.50 -24.79 5.10
C SER A 559 -9.25 -24.04 4.70
N PHE A 560 -8.54 -24.63 3.75
CA PHE A 560 -7.65 -23.90 2.86
C PHE A 560 -8.32 -23.79 1.49
N ILE A 561 -8.48 -22.58 0.98
CA ILE A 561 -9.06 -22.28 -0.34
C ILE A 561 -7.93 -21.87 -1.28
N TYR A 562 -7.84 -22.50 -2.45
CA TYR A 562 -6.81 -22.22 -3.44
C TYR A 562 -7.00 -20.84 -4.12
N PRO A 563 -5.97 -20.31 -4.81
CA PRO A 563 -6.02 -18.97 -5.44
C PRO A 563 -7.09 -18.78 -6.53
N ASP A 564 -7.68 -19.85 -7.04
CA ASP A 564 -8.82 -19.76 -7.96
C ASP A 564 -10.17 -19.59 -7.25
N MET A 565 -10.18 -19.64 -5.91
CA MET A 565 -11.36 -19.54 -5.05
C MET A 565 -12.43 -20.61 -5.35
N SER A 566 -12.03 -21.72 -5.97
CA SER A 566 -12.95 -22.78 -6.40
C SER A 566 -12.67 -24.11 -5.73
N ILE A 567 -11.40 -24.47 -5.56
CA ILE A 567 -10.99 -25.71 -4.91
C ILE A 567 -10.58 -25.40 -3.48
N ALA A 568 -10.90 -26.29 -2.55
CA ALA A 568 -10.51 -26.19 -1.15
C ALA A 568 -10.13 -27.55 -0.55
N TYR A 569 -9.32 -27.52 0.49
CA TYR A 569 -9.25 -28.58 1.50
C TYR A 569 -10.12 -28.18 2.67
N VAL A 570 -11.04 -29.04 3.09
CA VAL A 570 -11.98 -28.78 4.21
C VAL A 570 -11.84 -29.87 5.26
N GLY A 571 -11.71 -29.48 6.53
CA GLY A 571 -11.63 -30.42 7.64
C GLY A 571 -11.00 -29.81 8.89
N GLN A 572 -10.21 -30.63 9.58
CA GLN A 572 -9.56 -30.33 10.85
C GLN A 572 -8.29 -29.51 10.68
N PHE A 573 -8.25 -28.38 11.37
CA PHE A 573 -7.09 -27.50 11.51
C PHE A 573 -6.82 -27.22 12.98
N GLU A 574 -5.55 -27.03 13.33
CA GLU A 574 -5.11 -26.59 14.65
C GLU A 574 -4.13 -25.43 14.48
N ASN A 575 -4.50 -24.25 14.98
CA ASN A 575 -3.77 -23.01 14.80
C ASN A 575 -3.36 -22.79 13.33
N MET A 576 -4.35 -22.91 12.43
CA MET A 576 -4.19 -22.84 10.97
C MET A 576 -3.39 -23.99 10.32
N VAL A 577 -2.82 -24.93 11.08
CA VAL A 577 -2.13 -26.10 10.54
C VAL A 577 -3.13 -27.20 10.21
N MET A 578 -3.15 -27.65 8.96
CA MET A 578 -4.06 -28.71 8.49
C MET A 578 -3.71 -30.06 9.12
N LYS A 579 -4.64 -30.65 9.89
CA LYS A 579 -4.44 -31.94 10.57
C LYS A 579 -5.11 -33.11 9.87
N ALA A 580 -6.25 -32.87 9.24
CA ALA A 580 -6.94 -33.84 8.38
C ALA A 580 -8.00 -33.09 7.56
N ALA A 581 -7.87 -33.06 6.24
CA ALA A 581 -8.83 -32.40 5.37
C ALA A 581 -9.02 -33.14 4.06
N LYS A 582 -10.18 -32.97 3.43
CA LYS A 582 -10.54 -33.59 2.14
C LYS A 582 -10.80 -32.52 1.09
N VAL A 583 -10.70 -32.92 -0.17
CA VAL A 583 -10.93 -32.00 -1.30
C VAL A 583 -12.41 -31.70 -1.41
N ALA A 584 -12.75 -30.42 -1.54
CA ALA A 584 -14.10 -29.95 -1.81
C ALA A 584 -14.08 -28.76 -2.78
N GLU A 585 -15.23 -28.46 -3.37
CA GLU A 585 -15.45 -27.29 -4.21
C GLU A 585 -16.23 -26.22 -3.43
N VAL A 586 -15.95 -24.95 -3.70
CA VAL A 586 -16.73 -23.83 -3.17
C VAL A 586 -18.02 -23.67 -3.99
N VAL A 587 -19.17 -23.96 -3.40
CA VAL A 587 -20.46 -24.06 -4.11
C VAL A 587 -21.44 -22.92 -3.80
N ALA A 588 -21.22 -22.20 -2.70
CA ALA A 588 -22.02 -21.03 -2.36
C ALA A 588 -21.23 -20.03 -1.51
N GLU A 589 -21.68 -18.78 -1.51
CA GLU A 589 -21.16 -17.72 -0.63
C GLU A 589 -22.30 -16.89 -0.04
N ARG A 590 -22.06 -16.25 1.11
CA ARG A 590 -22.91 -15.21 1.66
C ARG A 590 -22.08 -14.24 2.50
N CYS A 591 -22.70 -13.22 3.05
CA CYS A 591 -22.05 -12.33 4.02
C CYS A 591 -22.61 -12.62 5.41
N ASP A 592 -21.73 -12.71 6.40
CA ASP A 592 -22.13 -12.74 7.80
C ASP A 592 -22.61 -11.36 8.29
N GLU A 593 -23.07 -11.30 9.54
CA GLU A 593 -23.59 -10.08 10.17
C GLU A 593 -22.55 -8.97 10.32
N PHE A 594 -21.28 -9.28 10.08
CA PHE A 594 -20.15 -8.36 10.15
C PHE A 594 -19.57 -8.00 8.77
N GLY A 595 -20.26 -8.38 7.68
CA GLY A 595 -19.82 -8.09 6.32
C GLY A 595 -18.60 -8.89 5.86
N ILE A 596 -18.30 -10.02 6.51
CA ILE A 596 -17.27 -10.96 6.08
C ILE A 596 -17.92 -12.07 5.26
N LYS A 597 -17.31 -12.42 4.13
CA LYS A 597 -17.79 -13.53 3.30
C LYS A 597 -17.71 -14.85 4.07
N GLU A 598 -18.79 -15.61 4.05
CA GLU A 598 -18.81 -17.03 4.39
C GLU A 598 -18.91 -17.83 3.10
N VAL A 599 -18.31 -19.01 3.07
CA VAL A 599 -18.44 -19.94 1.94
C VAL A 599 -19.01 -21.29 2.38
N GLN A 600 -19.74 -21.90 1.46
CA GLN A 600 -20.26 -23.26 1.56
C GLN A 600 -19.51 -24.15 0.58
N TYR A 601 -19.25 -25.38 0.99
CA TYR A 601 -18.51 -26.37 0.21
C TYR A 601 -19.41 -27.50 -0.28
N SER A 602 -18.99 -28.18 -1.34
CA SER A 602 -19.51 -29.50 -1.70
C SER A 602 -19.16 -30.52 -0.60
N GLU A 603 -19.76 -31.71 -0.67
CA GLU A 603 -19.34 -32.83 0.18
C GLU A 603 -17.85 -33.12 -0.04
N PRO A 604 -17.02 -33.08 1.01
CA PRO A 604 -15.60 -33.36 0.88
C PRO A 604 -15.35 -34.82 0.45
N SER A 605 -14.44 -35.01 -0.50
CA SER A 605 -14.18 -36.30 -1.14
C SER A 605 -12.69 -36.64 -1.17
N GLY A 606 -12.40 -37.93 -1.37
CA GLY A 606 -11.03 -38.46 -1.38
C GLY A 606 -10.49 -38.79 0.01
N PRO A 607 -9.20 -39.16 0.11
CA PRO A 607 -8.55 -39.46 1.38
C PRO A 607 -8.22 -38.18 2.15
N ASP A 608 -8.08 -38.30 3.47
CA ASP A 608 -7.59 -37.21 4.29
C ASP A 608 -6.14 -36.87 3.95
N VAL A 609 -5.89 -35.58 3.73
CA VAL A 609 -4.56 -34.99 3.65
C VAL A 609 -4.29 -34.12 4.86
N PHE A 610 -3.02 -33.95 5.18
CA PHE A 610 -2.59 -33.17 6.34
C PHE A 610 -1.27 -32.47 6.03
N TYR A 611 -0.94 -31.47 6.84
CA TYR A 611 0.33 -30.78 6.76
C TYR A 611 1.47 -31.77 7.03
N SER A 612 2.24 -32.07 5.99
CA SER A 612 3.37 -32.99 6.04
C SER A 612 4.45 -32.48 5.08
N PRO A 613 5.24 -31.47 5.51
CA PRO A 613 6.25 -30.87 4.66
C PRO A 613 7.35 -31.87 4.33
N PRO A 614 7.95 -31.80 3.14
CA PRO A 614 9.08 -32.65 2.81
C PRO A 614 10.28 -32.46 3.75
N THR A 615 11.12 -33.48 3.77
CA THR A 615 12.42 -33.50 4.45
C THR A 615 13.53 -33.70 3.42
N ASN A 616 14.78 -33.75 3.85
CA ASN A 616 15.91 -34.08 2.98
C ASN A 616 15.91 -35.54 2.47
N ILE A 617 15.01 -36.40 2.96
CA ILE A 617 14.94 -37.84 2.62
C ILE A 617 13.54 -38.34 2.23
N SER A 618 12.51 -37.50 2.31
CA SER A 618 11.12 -37.89 2.06
C SER A 618 10.28 -36.71 1.54
N PHE A 619 9.27 -36.98 0.72
CA PHE A 619 8.26 -36.00 0.28
C PHE A 619 7.21 -35.66 1.35
N GLY A 620 7.33 -36.23 2.55
CA GLY A 620 6.32 -36.18 3.59
C GLY A 620 5.48 -37.47 3.65
N GLU A 621 4.53 -37.49 4.56
CA GLU A 621 3.63 -38.61 4.84
C GLU A 621 2.26 -38.45 4.15
N GLY A 622 1.41 -39.44 4.33
CA GLY A 622 0.03 -39.43 3.85
C GLY A 622 -0.15 -40.02 2.44
N PRO A 623 -1.36 -39.87 1.86
CA PRO A 623 -1.72 -40.54 0.62
C PRO A 623 -0.97 -39.96 -0.58
N ARG A 624 -0.49 -40.82 -1.48
CA ARG A 624 0.21 -40.43 -2.72
C ARG A 624 -0.77 -39.95 -3.80
N ILE A 625 -1.47 -38.86 -3.50
CA ILE A 625 -2.38 -38.19 -4.43
C ILE A 625 -1.74 -36.92 -4.99
N PRO A 626 -1.95 -36.61 -6.27
CA PRO A 626 -1.51 -35.34 -6.83
C PRO A 626 -2.31 -34.17 -6.26
N ASP A 627 -1.75 -32.97 -6.36
CA ASP A 627 -2.43 -31.76 -5.91
C ASP A 627 -3.66 -31.43 -6.79
N PRO A 628 -4.87 -31.28 -6.22
CA PRO A 628 -6.10 -31.10 -7.00
C PRO A 628 -6.12 -29.77 -7.76
N TYR A 629 -5.51 -28.72 -7.21
CA TYR A 629 -5.44 -27.42 -7.87
C TYR A 629 -4.49 -27.46 -9.04
N GLU A 630 -3.28 -27.97 -8.85
CA GLU A 630 -2.31 -28.19 -9.92
C GLU A 630 -2.90 -29.07 -11.02
N GLN A 631 -3.54 -30.19 -10.67
CA GLN A 631 -4.21 -31.07 -11.63
C GLN A 631 -5.28 -30.37 -12.46
N SER A 632 -5.96 -29.36 -11.90
CA SER A 632 -6.97 -28.59 -12.64
C SER A 632 -6.36 -27.58 -13.61
N ASN A 633 -5.11 -27.17 -13.38
CA ASN A 633 -4.45 -26.10 -14.14
C ASN A 633 -3.50 -26.63 -15.21
N VAL A 634 -2.81 -27.75 -14.97
CA VAL A 634 -1.70 -28.19 -15.81
C VAL A 634 -1.69 -29.69 -16.12
N VAL A 635 -0.99 -30.07 -17.18
CA VAL A 635 -0.79 -31.46 -17.62
C VAL A 635 0.63 -31.63 -18.18
N LEU A 636 1.20 -32.83 -18.04
CA LEU A 636 2.44 -33.18 -18.72
C LEU A 636 2.15 -33.67 -20.14
N LYS A 637 2.92 -33.17 -21.12
CA LYS A 637 2.95 -33.69 -22.50
C LYS A 637 4.39 -33.72 -23.00
N GLN A 638 4.62 -34.24 -24.20
CA GLN A 638 5.89 -34.05 -24.88
C GLN A 638 6.13 -32.55 -25.11
N SER A 639 7.29 -32.06 -24.69
CA SER A 639 7.69 -30.66 -24.87
C SER A 639 7.90 -30.32 -26.34
N ASN A 640 7.63 -29.08 -26.73
CA ASN A 640 7.98 -28.56 -28.05
C ASN A 640 9.48 -28.19 -28.15
N VAL A 641 10.20 -28.16 -27.01
CA VAL A 641 11.65 -27.97 -27.00
C VAL A 641 12.32 -29.22 -27.57
N PRO A 642 13.14 -29.12 -28.63
CA PRO A 642 13.86 -30.26 -29.18
C PRO A 642 14.69 -30.97 -28.10
N ASN A 643 14.49 -32.28 -27.95
CA ASN A 643 15.11 -33.11 -26.91
C ASN A 643 14.80 -32.69 -25.46
N GLY A 644 13.79 -31.84 -25.23
CA GLY A 644 13.38 -31.39 -23.90
C GLY A 644 12.66 -32.46 -23.06
N GLY A 645 12.22 -33.56 -23.68
CA GLY A 645 11.45 -34.59 -22.99
C GLY A 645 10.03 -34.12 -22.68
N GLN A 646 9.60 -34.24 -21.42
CA GLN A 646 8.26 -33.79 -21.01
C GLN A 646 8.24 -32.30 -20.66
N GLY A 647 7.19 -31.60 -21.07
CA GLY A 647 6.92 -30.21 -20.70
C GLY A 647 5.58 -30.07 -19.97
N LEU A 648 5.40 -28.94 -19.30
CA LEU A 648 4.17 -28.60 -18.60
C LEU A 648 3.27 -27.75 -19.51
N PHE A 649 2.00 -28.13 -19.64
CA PHE A 649 1.03 -27.43 -20.50
C PHE A 649 -0.20 -27.00 -19.70
N ALA A 650 -0.75 -25.83 -20.03
CA ALA A 650 -1.97 -25.34 -19.43
C ALA A 650 -3.19 -26.18 -19.86
N LYS A 651 -4.03 -26.60 -18.91
CA LYS A 651 -5.33 -27.28 -19.20
C LYS A 651 -6.46 -26.28 -19.45
N LYS A 652 -6.35 -25.09 -18.87
CA LYS A 652 -7.33 -24.00 -18.95
C LYS A 652 -6.60 -22.67 -19.02
N ASP A 653 -7.32 -21.60 -19.34
CA ASP A 653 -6.77 -20.24 -19.31
C ASP A 653 -6.33 -19.84 -17.89
N ILE A 654 -5.05 -19.49 -17.76
CA ILE A 654 -4.41 -19.02 -16.53
C ILE A 654 -4.20 -17.52 -16.67
N LEU A 655 -4.62 -16.75 -15.67
CA LEU A 655 -4.53 -15.29 -15.72
C LEU A 655 -3.15 -14.81 -15.30
N HIS A 656 -2.75 -13.64 -15.81
CA HIS A 656 -1.62 -12.88 -15.31
C HIS A 656 -1.66 -12.74 -13.78
N ASN A 657 -0.49 -12.90 -13.13
CA ASN A 657 -0.31 -12.91 -11.67
C ASN A 657 -1.09 -14.01 -10.92
N GLN A 658 -1.49 -15.10 -11.59
CA GLN A 658 -2.06 -16.27 -10.94
C GLN A 658 -0.95 -17.30 -10.64
N LYS A 659 -0.89 -17.80 -9.40
CA LYS A 659 -0.15 -19.02 -9.06
C LYS A 659 -0.95 -20.25 -9.46
N PHE A 660 -0.36 -21.21 -10.15
CA PHE A 660 -1.14 -22.32 -10.76
C PHE A 660 -0.50 -23.71 -10.68
N CYS A 661 0.76 -23.81 -10.26
CA CYS A 661 1.50 -25.07 -10.18
C CYS A 661 2.57 -24.96 -9.09
N PHE A 662 2.94 -26.07 -8.46
CA PHE A 662 3.85 -26.09 -7.31
C PHE A 662 5.12 -26.89 -7.61
N TYR A 663 6.22 -26.54 -6.95
CA TYR A 663 7.50 -27.23 -7.03
C TYR A 663 7.91 -27.62 -5.61
N SER A 664 7.65 -28.87 -5.28
CA SER A 664 8.07 -29.54 -4.06
C SER A 664 9.05 -30.67 -4.37
N GLY A 665 9.90 -31.01 -3.39
CA GLY A 665 11.03 -31.93 -3.51
C GLY A 665 11.59 -32.26 -2.13
N TYR A 666 12.76 -32.89 -2.07
CA TYR A 666 13.47 -33.02 -0.80
C TYR A 666 13.99 -31.64 -0.38
N ILE A 667 13.70 -31.24 0.85
CA ILE A 667 14.03 -29.90 1.35
C ILE A 667 15.26 -29.99 2.26
N TYR A 668 16.28 -29.21 1.91
CA TYR A 668 17.52 -29.02 2.65
C TYR A 668 17.49 -27.62 3.28
N ARG A 669 17.36 -27.54 4.59
CA ARG A 669 16.84 -26.38 5.33
C ARG A 669 17.90 -25.37 5.76
N ASN A 670 19.15 -25.79 5.77
CA ASN A 670 20.29 -24.98 6.19
C ASN A 670 21.53 -25.35 5.39
N ASP A 671 22.58 -24.54 5.56
CA ASP A 671 23.84 -24.69 4.86
C ASP A 671 24.48 -26.07 5.08
N ILE A 672 24.32 -26.67 6.27
CA ILE A 672 24.86 -28.01 6.57
C ILE A 672 24.15 -29.08 5.72
N GLU A 673 22.82 -29.09 5.71
CA GLU A 673 22.05 -30.03 4.88
C GLU A 673 22.36 -29.82 3.39
N VAL A 674 22.42 -28.56 2.94
CA VAL A 674 22.78 -28.20 1.57
C VAL A 674 24.18 -28.71 1.22
N ASP A 675 25.16 -28.53 2.09
CA ASP A 675 26.54 -28.98 1.87
C ASP A 675 26.64 -30.50 1.82
N ILE A 676 25.84 -31.24 2.61
CA ILE A 676 25.75 -32.70 2.51
C ILE A 676 25.26 -33.11 1.10
N TYR A 677 24.24 -32.43 0.57
CA TYR A 677 23.76 -32.72 -0.79
C TYR A 677 24.81 -32.42 -1.85
N LYS A 678 25.49 -31.28 -1.72
CA LYS A 678 26.61 -30.91 -2.60
C LYS A 678 27.73 -31.94 -2.54
N GLN A 679 28.13 -32.38 -1.35
CA GLN A 679 29.14 -33.42 -1.19
C GLN A 679 28.73 -34.75 -1.82
N ARG A 680 27.45 -35.10 -1.79
CA ARG A 680 26.94 -36.33 -2.40
C ARG A 680 26.96 -36.28 -3.92
N PHE A 681 26.61 -35.15 -4.52
CA PHE A 681 26.47 -35.00 -5.96
C PHE A 681 27.43 -33.97 -6.55
N GLU A 682 27.21 -32.68 -6.28
CA GLU A 682 27.93 -31.57 -6.93
C GLU A 682 29.46 -31.65 -6.79
N LEU A 683 29.99 -32.00 -5.61
CA LEU A 683 31.41 -32.01 -5.27
C LEU A 683 32.01 -33.42 -5.26
N ASN A 684 31.21 -34.45 -5.53
CA ASN A 684 31.68 -35.83 -5.50
C ASN A 684 32.51 -36.16 -6.74
N GLN A 685 33.82 -36.13 -6.60
CA GLN A 685 34.76 -36.43 -7.70
C GLN A 685 34.72 -37.90 -8.16
N SER A 686 34.09 -38.80 -7.39
CA SER A 686 33.91 -40.20 -7.81
C SER A 686 32.77 -40.37 -8.82
N LEU A 687 31.90 -39.37 -8.99
CA LEU A 687 30.81 -39.39 -9.96
C LEU A 687 31.28 -38.89 -11.33
N SER A 688 30.69 -39.43 -12.39
CA SER A 688 30.84 -38.89 -13.74
C SER A 688 30.31 -37.45 -13.81
N MET A 689 30.77 -36.64 -14.76
CA MET A 689 30.21 -35.30 -14.96
C MET A 689 28.70 -35.33 -15.19
N ASP A 690 28.21 -36.33 -15.92
CA ASP A 690 26.78 -36.46 -16.21
C ASP A 690 25.97 -36.82 -14.97
N ASP A 691 26.51 -37.64 -14.07
CA ASP A 691 25.82 -37.98 -12.81
C ASP A 691 25.83 -36.80 -11.82
N ARG A 692 26.92 -36.01 -11.80
CA ARG A 692 26.96 -34.73 -11.06
C ARG A 692 25.88 -33.76 -11.57
N ARG A 693 25.76 -33.60 -12.90
CA ARG A 693 24.74 -32.76 -13.55
C ARG A 693 23.31 -33.23 -13.24
N LYS A 694 23.06 -34.55 -13.30
CA LYS A 694 21.77 -35.11 -12.88
C LYS A 694 21.48 -34.73 -11.42
N GLY A 695 22.47 -34.81 -10.53
CA GLY A 695 22.31 -34.41 -9.13
C GLY A 695 21.80 -32.99 -8.92
N ILE A 696 22.09 -32.06 -9.83
CA ILE A 696 21.68 -30.64 -9.71
C ILE A 696 20.58 -30.22 -10.69
N THR A 697 20.05 -31.14 -11.49
CA THR A 697 19.06 -30.83 -12.55
C THR A 697 17.76 -30.26 -12.00
N TYR A 698 17.28 -30.79 -10.88
CA TYR A 698 16.05 -30.34 -10.21
C TYR A 698 16.38 -29.72 -8.87
N SER A 699 17.16 -28.64 -8.91
CA SER A 699 17.61 -27.87 -7.75
C SER A 699 17.06 -26.46 -7.81
N ILE A 700 16.38 -26.01 -6.76
CA ILE A 700 15.90 -24.62 -6.65
C ILE A 700 15.97 -24.12 -5.22
N GLY A 701 16.42 -22.87 -5.04
CA GLY A 701 16.44 -22.20 -3.74
C GLY A 701 15.12 -21.48 -3.43
N THR A 702 14.77 -21.40 -2.16
CA THR A 702 13.69 -20.54 -1.65
C THR A 702 14.27 -19.20 -1.19
N THR A 703 13.61 -18.08 -1.49
CA THR A 703 14.12 -16.76 -1.07
C THR A 703 13.75 -16.42 0.38
N ILE A 704 12.69 -17.04 0.91
CA ILE A 704 12.20 -16.82 2.27
C ILE A 704 13.00 -17.58 3.35
N SER A 705 13.52 -18.77 3.05
CA SER A 705 14.05 -19.67 4.10
C SER A 705 15.51 -20.10 3.90
N ALA A 706 16.18 -19.61 2.85
CA ALA A 706 17.49 -20.08 2.39
C ALA A 706 17.56 -21.59 2.08
N ALA A 707 16.46 -22.33 2.23
CA ALA A 707 16.40 -23.74 1.93
C ALA A 707 16.51 -24.02 0.43
N GLN A 708 17.04 -25.19 0.12
CA GLN A 708 17.13 -25.72 -1.24
C GLN A 708 16.20 -26.92 -1.39
N ILE A 709 15.44 -26.91 -2.46
CA ILE A 709 14.57 -28.02 -2.88
C ILE A 709 15.35 -28.80 -3.95
N ASN A 710 15.55 -30.09 -3.73
CA ASN A 710 16.17 -30.98 -4.70
C ASN A 710 15.29 -32.20 -4.99
N ILE A 711 15.31 -32.69 -6.23
CA ILE A 711 14.78 -34.02 -6.59
C ILE A 711 15.97 -34.90 -7.01
N PRO A 712 16.28 -35.96 -6.26
CA PRO A 712 17.48 -36.75 -6.51
C PRO A 712 17.37 -37.59 -7.81
N PRO A 713 18.50 -37.93 -8.47
CA PRO A 713 18.53 -38.60 -9.78
C PRO A 713 17.74 -39.90 -9.86
N GLU A 714 17.74 -40.69 -8.79
CA GLU A 714 16.96 -41.94 -8.68
C GLU A 714 15.45 -41.74 -8.84
N LEU A 715 14.97 -40.48 -8.75
CA LEU A 715 13.59 -40.11 -8.93
C LEU A 715 13.35 -39.32 -10.22
N HIS A 716 14.27 -39.22 -11.17
CA HIS A 716 14.07 -38.40 -12.40
C HIS A 716 13.24 -39.10 -13.48
N GLY A 717 13.27 -40.42 -13.47
CA GLY A 717 12.74 -41.27 -14.54
C GLY A 717 11.22 -41.19 -14.71
N PRO A 718 10.72 -41.52 -15.91
CA PRO A 718 9.29 -41.66 -16.16
C PRO A 718 8.70 -42.76 -15.27
N GLY A 719 7.49 -42.55 -14.77
CA GLY A 719 6.78 -43.53 -13.92
C GLY A 719 7.01 -43.37 -12.42
N HIS A 720 7.93 -42.51 -11.99
CA HIS A 720 7.97 -42.07 -10.60
C HIS A 720 6.79 -41.15 -10.29
N TRP A 721 6.19 -41.36 -9.12
CA TRP A 721 5.15 -40.49 -8.60
C TRP A 721 5.79 -39.25 -7.96
N TYR A 722 5.24 -38.08 -8.25
CA TYR A 722 5.61 -36.83 -7.59
C TYR A 722 4.38 -36.15 -6.98
N PRO A 723 4.54 -35.50 -5.81
CA PRO A 723 3.46 -34.75 -5.19
C PRO A 723 3.06 -33.49 -5.98
N THR A 724 3.98 -32.97 -6.81
CA THR A 724 3.83 -31.71 -7.56
C THR A 724 4.58 -31.76 -8.89
N LEU A 725 4.16 -30.98 -9.88
CA LEU A 725 4.64 -31.04 -11.27
C LEU A 725 5.54 -29.88 -11.71
N GLY A 726 5.76 -28.86 -10.87
CA GLY A 726 6.51 -27.66 -11.23
C GLY A 726 7.95 -27.90 -11.67
N HIS A 727 8.56 -29.02 -11.27
CA HIS A 727 9.91 -29.41 -11.70
C HIS A 727 9.97 -29.92 -13.16
N LYS A 728 8.82 -30.17 -13.81
CA LYS A 728 8.73 -30.56 -15.22
C LYS A 728 8.51 -29.39 -16.17
N VAL A 729 8.45 -28.15 -15.66
CA VAL A 729 8.44 -26.96 -16.51
C VAL A 729 9.73 -26.90 -17.32
N GLN A 730 9.66 -26.35 -18.52
CA GLN A 730 10.84 -26.22 -19.39
C GLN A 730 11.43 -24.81 -19.28
N CYS A 731 12.68 -24.70 -19.73
CA CYS A 731 13.36 -23.42 -19.75
C CYS A 731 13.05 -22.65 -21.04
N ASP A 732 12.67 -21.38 -20.89
CA ASP A 732 12.82 -20.37 -21.93
C ASP A 732 13.23 -19.03 -21.29
N PHE A 733 13.74 -18.10 -22.07
CA PHE A 733 14.24 -16.83 -21.55
C PHE A 733 13.12 -15.79 -21.49
N ARG A 734 13.21 -14.87 -20.52
CA ARG A 734 12.22 -13.80 -20.39
C ARG A 734 12.12 -12.96 -21.65
N GLU A 735 13.23 -12.75 -22.33
CA GLU A 735 13.36 -12.02 -23.58
C GLU A 735 12.66 -12.72 -24.75
N ARG A 736 12.46 -14.05 -24.70
CA ARG A 736 11.67 -14.82 -25.68
C ARG A 736 10.23 -15.06 -25.25
N GLY A 737 9.81 -14.45 -24.13
CA GLY A 737 8.44 -14.51 -23.68
C GLY A 737 8.12 -15.72 -22.79
N ALA A 738 9.11 -16.19 -22.00
CA ALA A 738 8.84 -17.07 -20.87
C ALA A 738 7.61 -16.57 -20.10
N ASN A 739 6.60 -17.43 -19.99
CA ASN A 739 5.26 -17.03 -19.61
C ASN A 739 4.96 -17.25 -18.12
N ALA A 740 5.90 -17.84 -17.38
CA ALA A 740 5.84 -18.02 -15.95
C ALA A 740 7.17 -17.68 -15.26
N VAL A 741 7.13 -17.56 -13.93
CA VAL A 741 8.31 -17.39 -13.08
C VAL A 741 8.16 -18.21 -11.79
N PHE A 742 9.29 -18.67 -11.26
CA PHE A 742 9.35 -19.24 -9.92
C PHE A 742 9.16 -18.17 -8.84
N THR A 743 8.37 -18.47 -7.83
CA THR A 743 8.13 -17.61 -6.67
C THR A 743 7.91 -18.45 -5.41
N ASP A 744 8.37 -17.96 -4.27
CA ASP A 744 8.08 -18.60 -2.99
C ASP A 744 6.57 -18.72 -2.76
N THR A 745 6.17 -19.88 -2.27
CA THR A 745 4.78 -20.29 -2.18
C THR A 745 4.55 -21.13 -0.95
N GLU A 746 3.44 -20.90 -0.29
CA GLU A 746 3.09 -21.60 0.94
C GLU A 746 1.90 -22.53 0.72
N HIS A 747 2.13 -23.82 0.89
CA HIS A 747 1.16 -24.87 0.61
C HIS A 747 0.66 -25.52 1.91
N PRO A 748 -0.65 -25.74 2.12
CA PRO A 748 -1.20 -26.34 3.35
C PRO A 748 -0.73 -27.76 3.62
N ARG A 749 -0.24 -28.46 2.59
CA ARG A 749 0.33 -29.80 2.71
C ARG A 749 1.85 -29.80 2.80
N TYR A 750 2.52 -28.98 1.97
CA TYR A 750 3.96 -29.08 1.75
C TYR A 750 4.76 -28.00 2.48
N GLY A 751 4.09 -27.04 3.12
CA GLY A 751 4.73 -25.89 3.75
C GLY A 751 5.33 -24.94 2.73
N ASN A 752 6.51 -24.42 3.05
CA ASN A 752 7.21 -23.44 2.23
C ASN A 752 7.94 -24.13 1.08
N VAL A 753 7.43 -23.92 -0.13
CA VAL A 753 7.91 -24.49 -1.38
C VAL A 753 8.02 -23.39 -2.44
N VAL A 754 8.34 -23.76 -3.68
CA VAL A 754 8.28 -22.83 -4.81
C VAL A 754 6.98 -23.09 -5.60
N GLY A 755 6.44 -22.07 -6.26
CA GLY A 755 5.32 -22.17 -7.18
C GLY A 755 5.60 -21.44 -8.50
N LEU A 756 4.77 -21.72 -9.50
CA LEU A 756 4.77 -21.02 -10.79
C LEU A 756 3.72 -19.91 -10.78
N LEU A 757 4.17 -18.69 -11.04
CA LEU A 757 3.35 -17.49 -11.23
C LEU A 757 3.33 -17.10 -12.71
N ALA A 758 2.14 -16.89 -13.27
CA ALA A 758 2.00 -16.47 -14.65
C ALA A 758 2.43 -15.01 -14.84
N LEU A 759 3.35 -14.75 -15.79
CA LEU A 759 3.83 -13.41 -16.15
C LEU A 759 2.91 -12.70 -17.15
N ARG A 760 1.98 -13.43 -17.76
CA ARG A 760 0.91 -12.94 -18.64
C ARG A 760 -0.23 -13.93 -18.61
N ASP A 761 -1.33 -13.62 -19.30
CA ASP A 761 -2.35 -14.64 -19.56
C ASP A 761 -1.74 -15.78 -20.41
N ILE A 762 -1.98 -17.02 -19.99
CA ILE A 762 -1.54 -18.26 -20.64
C ILE A 762 -2.79 -18.99 -21.13
N LYS A 763 -2.83 -19.35 -22.41
CA LYS A 763 -4.00 -20.01 -23.00
C LYS A 763 -4.02 -21.50 -22.73
N ALA A 764 -5.24 -22.06 -22.66
CA ALA A 764 -5.41 -23.51 -22.62
C ALA A 764 -4.65 -24.18 -23.79
N GLY A 765 -3.86 -25.21 -23.48
CA GLY A 765 -3.03 -25.94 -24.43
C GLY A 765 -1.64 -25.34 -24.66
N GLU A 766 -1.34 -24.14 -24.17
CA GLU A 766 -0.03 -23.51 -24.27
C GLU A 766 1.00 -24.20 -23.36
N GLU A 767 2.24 -24.35 -23.83
CA GLU A 767 3.36 -24.83 -23.03
C GLU A 767 3.84 -23.74 -22.07
N ILE A 768 4.21 -24.14 -20.86
CA ILE A 768 4.65 -23.25 -19.79
C ILE A 768 6.16 -23.26 -19.73
N PHE A 769 6.74 -22.06 -19.73
CA PHE A 769 8.16 -21.83 -19.70
C PHE A 769 8.55 -20.87 -18.58
N VAL A 770 9.74 -21.09 -18.03
CA VAL A 770 10.36 -20.23 -17.02
C VAL A 770 11.82 -19.98 -17.40
N ASP A 771 12.37 -18.84 -17.03
CA ASP A 771 13.82 -18.64 -17.10
C ASP A 771 14.47 -19.22 -15.85
N TYR A 772 15.30 -20.26 -16.02
CA TYR A 772 16.04 -20.89 -14.92
C TYR A 772 17.07 -19.96 -14.27
N GLY A 773 17.49 -18.90 -14.96
CA GLY A 773 18.36 -17.88 -14.38
C GLY A 773 19.76 -18.37 -14.00
N TYR A 774 20.26 -19.44 -14.63
CA TYR A 774 21.64 -19.90 -14.40
C TYR A 774 22.63 -18.79 -14.71
N LYS A 775 23.49 -18.48 -13.73
CA LYS A 775 24.49 -17.40 -13.87
C LYS A 775 25.63 -17.85 -14.76
N ALA A 776 26.16 -16.94 -15.57
CA ALA A 776 27.26 -17.23 -16.50
C ALA A 776 28.54 -17.74 -15.82
N ASN A 777 28.75 -17.42 -14.54
CA ASN A 777 29.89 -17.86 -13.74
C ASN A 777 29.63 -19.15 -12.94
N LEU A 778 28.38 -19.59 -12.83
CA LEU A 778 28.00 -20.88 -12.24
C LEU A 778 27.96 -21.91 -13.37
N ALA A 779 29.16 -22.33 -13.77
CA ALA A 779 29.47 -23.47 -14.62
C ALA A 779 28.73 -23.55 -15.98
N PRO A 780 29.25 -22.88 -17.04
CA PRO A 780 28.81 -23.15 -18.42
C PRO A 780 28.93 -24.63 -18.84
N TYR A 781 29.69 -25.42 -18.09
CA TYR A 781 29.86 -26.85 -18.27
C TYR A 781 28.72 -27.70 -17.68
N ASP A 782 27.98 -27.24 -16.68
CA ASP A 782 26.99 -28.08 -16.02
C ASP A 782 25.70 -28.19 -16.85
N PHE A 783 25.32 -27.10 -17.52
CA PHE A 783 24.14 -27.05 -18.40
C PHE A 783 24.46 -26.43 -19.76
N PRO A 784 25.26 -27.10 -20.62
CA PRO A 784 25.71 -26.53 -21.89
C PRO A 784 24.54 -26.17 -22.82
N TRP A 785 23.44 -26.92 -22.76
CA TRP A 785 22.22 -26.65 -23.52
C TRP A 785 21.61 -25.27 -23.18
N TYR A 786 21.65 -24.85 -21.90
CA TYR A 786 21.08 -23.58 -21.45
C TYR A 786 21.90 -22.41 -21.99
N HIS A 787 23.23 -22.49 -21.88
CA HIS A 787 24.12 -21.43 -22.34
C HIS A 787 24.16 -21.33 -23.86
N GLU A 788 24.06 -22.45 -24.57
CA GLU A 788 23.92 -22.43 -26.03
C GLU A 788 22.59 -21.80 -26.45
N ALA A 789 21.47 -22.22 -25.84
CA ALA A 789 20.16 -21.61 -26.12
C ALA A 789 20.15 -20.11 -25.81
N LYS A 790 20.81 -19.67 -24.73
CA LYS A 790 20.92 -18.25 -24.36
C LYS A 790 21.76 -17.47 -25.35
N ARG A 791 22.86 -18.06 -25.85
CA ARG A 791 23.69 -17.45 -26.89
C ARG A 791 22.91 -17.28 -28.17
N GLN A 792 22.19 -18.31 -28.61
CA GLN A 792 21.35 -18.25 -29.81
C GLN A 792 20.29 -17.16 -29.71
N MET A 793 19.57 -17.09 -28.58
CA MET A 793 18.64 -16.00 -28.33
C MET A 793 19.30 -14.62 -28.41
N LEU A 794 20.48 -14.43 -27.82
CA LEU A 794 21.17 -13.13 -27.87
C LEU A 794 21.58 -12.76 -29.30
N LEU A 795 22.01 -13.74 -30.11
CA LEU A 795 22.32 -13.53 -31.52
C LEU A 795 21.06 -13.18 -32.32
N GLU A 796 19.94 -13.89 -32.11
CA GLU A 796 18.64 -13.58 -32.72
C GLU A 796 18.20 -12.15 -32.38
N LYS A 797 18.34 -11.76 -31.10
CA LYS A 797 18.00 -10.41 -30.65
C LYS A 797 18.86 -9.34 -31.32
N MET A 798 20.18 -9.54 -31.38
CA MET A 798 21.09 -8.61 -32.05
C MET A 798 20.79 -8.51 -33.55
N ALA A 799 20.44 -9.63 -34.21
CA ALA A 799 20.05 -9.63 -35.62
C ALA A 799 18.74 -8.87 -35.86
N ASN A 800 17.73 -9.04 -34.98
CA ASN A 800 16.47 -8.31 -35.07
C ASN A 800 16.67 -6.80 -34.84
N GLU A 801 17.47 -6.41 -33.85
CA GLU A 801 17.81 -4.99 -33.60
C GLU A 801 18.54 -4.38 -34.80
N GLN A 802 19.43 -5.13 -35.48
CA GLN A 802 20.08 -4.67 -36.70
C GLN A 802 19.09 -4.50 -37.87
N ALA A 803 18.16 -5.43 -38.04
CA ALA A 803 17.13 -5.35 -39.08
C ALA A 803 16.17 -4.17 -38.85
N GLU A 804 15.75 -3.91 -37.61
CA GLU A 804 14.90 -2.76 -37.26
C GLU A 804 15.62 -1.43 -37.51
N ASN A 805 16.92 -1.35 -37.19
CA ASN A 805 17.73 -0.15 -37.46
C ASN A 805 17.95 0.09 -38.96
N GLN A 806 18.10 -0.97 -39.75
CA GLN A 806 18.19 -0.87 -41.21
C GLN A 806 16.88 -0.35 -41.80
N ASN A 807 15.73 -0.92 -41.42
CA ASN A 807 14.43 -0.45 -41.89
C ASN A 807 14.16 1.02 -41.53
N GLN A 808 14.55 1.47 -40.32
CA GLN A 808 14.44 2.90 -39.95
C GLN A 808 15.38 3.80 -40.77
N THR A 809 16.53 3.29 -41.20
CA THR A 809 17.47 4.05 -42.05
C THR A 809 16.91 4.19 -43.46
N ASP A 810 16.34 3.11 -44.01
CA ASP A 810 15.72 3.09 -45.33
C ASP A 810 14.47 3.98 -45.38
N ASP A 811 13.61 3.94 -44.35
CA ASP A 811 12.45 4.84 -44.22
C ASP A 811 12.88 6.32 -44.13
N ASN A 812 14.01 6.62 -43.49
CA ASN A 812 14.54 7.99 -43.43
C ASN A 812 15.14 8.43 -44.77
N GLN A 813 15.79 7.53 -45.51
CA GLN A 813 16.31 7.82 -46.85
C GLN A 813 15.19 8.02 -47.88
N GLU A 814 14.12 7.20 -47.85
CA GLU A 814 12.94 7.44 -48.70
C GLU A 814 12.25 8.76 -48.37
N ASN A 815 12.18 9.15 -47.09
CA ASN A 815 11.65 10.46 -46.71
C ASN A 815 12.57 11.62 -47.15
N GLU A 816 13.89 11.47 -47.08
CA GLU A 816 14.81 12.50 -47.60
C GLU A 816 14.74 12.64 -49.14
N GLU A 817 14.53 11.55 -49.89
CA GLU A 817 14.30 11.62 -51.34
C GLU A 817 12.94 12.25 -51.69
N ILE A 818 11.90 12.04 -50.88
CA ILE A 818 10.57 12.65 -51.11
C ILE A 818 10.57 14.16 -50.77
N PHE A 819 11.40 14.63 -49.84
CA PHE A 819 11.49 16.05 -49.46
C PHE A 819 12.66 16.82 -50.12
N GLY A 820 13.55 16.13 -50.83
CA GLY A 820 14.74 16.72 -51.47
C GLY A 820 14.49 17.48 -52.78
N ASP A 821 13.29 17.39 -53.37
CA ASP A 821 13.00 17.97 -54.70
C ASP A 821 12.12 19.24 -54.65
N GLN A 822 12.06 19.92 -53.49
CA GLN A 822 11.44 21.25 -53.38
C GLN A 822 12.37 22.27 -52.73
N THR A 823 13.22 22.93 -53.53
CA THR A 823 13.34 24.41 -53.63
C THR A 823 14.53 24.84 -54.51
N PRO A 824 14.51 26.04 -55.13
CA PRO A 824 13.44 27.04 -55.23
C PRO A 824 12.68 27.03 -56.55
#